data_AF-A0A7S3PEX3-F1
#
_entry.id   AF-A0A7S3PEX3-F1
#
_cell.length_a   1.000
_cell.length_b   1.000
_cell.length_c   1.000
_cell.angle_alpha   90.00
_cell.angle_beta   90.00
_cell.angle_gamma   90.00
#
_symmetry.space_group_name_H-M   'P 1'
#
loop_
_entity.id
_entity.type
_entity.pdbx_description
1 polymer ?
#
loop_
_entity_poly.entity_id
_entity_poly.type
_entity_poly.pdbx_seq_one_letter_code
_entity_poly.pdbx_strand_id
1 'polypeptide(L)'
;RKAPLNRLRVMFVGQGRAGKSATVRSLIGKPFNPWWDSTVGADVSEGMTANRQWVRPDPKGDFTSKFAARLMLMKGNEVSRKKGNGRKQERSISMSKKIFIDRVLSTVGEPVLTHPNRNENPESDLLLTAESVRNRYGSISISEDDVTGAIFDNEGSFESHIIREYDENLIIDAKRDTDALTFSLWDFGGQEVFYSMHHIFLRKTGVYILVFDMREILDPSTNNEAIRYLLFWMRSIKLHALNAPLILVGTFLAEVTEIRRNLHIIDKTLRELVKTSFPRIAPPEDVGNSDNLIYFAIDNKERMGIDQLRQSVERNARKDASCSQDVSVRWMAFLDSILLKRSERPYLTVSEDVHSLGMNVGISSLHEQEEALSFFHELGLVIHMTSTEILKNVVIIKPEWLIDALSKVICDRDIHIDLDEIKFVGLEEEAHMTYERGLTSRDFLEYIWRGEEVEFFIDIMKQAMLLSEWNRELYLIPSLLRNTLVLPENDIPGHRCVFDFSVSFLPNGVFQRLFCLCIEHSSRHGAGRDQNEKLFGNFCSTKIDSNGSVHLLENKEAQSIYVYVEEADSSGKILTIIQSMLKKVNDDVMGAGLSWNTYVENGATKELVRLNEARQQNLPPWFNPGNLQNSKMSASKNLHLDNFLENL
;
A
#
# COMPACT_ATOMS: atom_id res chain seq x y z
N ARG A 1 -3.06 -4.32 30.72
CA ARG A 1 -3.10 -5.72 30.26
C ARG A 1 -2.64 -5.74 28.82
N LYS A 2 -1.86 -6.74 28.42
CA LYS A 2 -1.54 -7.01 27.02
C LYS A 2 -2.23 -8.29 26.57
N ALA A 3 -2.48 -8.41 25.28
CA ALA A 3 -2.97 -9.63 24.64
C ALA A 3 -2.37 -9.70 23.23
N PRO A 4 -2.29 -10.88 22.60
CA PRO A 4 -1.78 -11.00 21.24
C PRO A 4 -2.64 -10.18 20.28
N LEU A 5 -1.99 -9.52 19.31
CA LEU A 5 -2.69 -8.69 18.34
C LEU A 5 -3.67 -9.50 17.48
N ASN A 6 -3.30 -10.73 17.11
CA ASN A 6 -4.09 -11.65 16.29
C ASN A 6 -4.61 -11.01 14.99
N ARG A 7 -3.87 -10.05 14.43
CA ARG A 7 -4.26 -9.35 13.22
C ARG A 7 -3.08 -9.26 12.27
N LEU A 8 -3.33 -9.56 11.01
CA LEU A 8 -2.31 -9.51 9.98
C LEU A 8 -2.88 -9.11 8.62
N ARG A 9 -2.02 -8.53 7.79
CA ARG A 9 -2.33 -8.22 6.40
C ARG A 9 -1.92 -9.37 5.48
N VAL A 10 -2.73 -9.64 4.47
CA VAL A 10 -2.46 -10.59 3.39
C VAL A 10 -2.54 -9.83 2.06
N MET A 11 -1.43 -9.76 1.34
CA MET A 11 -1.28 -8.99 0.09
C MET A 11 -1.33 -9.92 -1.11
N PHE A 12 -2.30 -9.72 -2.00
CA PHE A 12 -2.41 -10.41 -3.28
C PHE A 12 -1.79 -9.51 -4.35
N VAL A 13 -0.74 -10.03 -5.00
CA VAL A 13 0.03 -9.33 -6.02
C VAL A 13 0.27 -10.23 -7.22
N GLY A 14 0.66 -9.65 -8.35
CA GLY A 14 0.84 -10.37 -9.61
C GLY A 14 0.20 -9.63 -10.79
N GLN A 15 0.46 -10.12 -11.99
CA GLN A 15 -0.01 -9.52 -13.24
C GLN A 15 -1.54 -9.33 -13.27
N GLY A 16 -2.00 -8.30 -13.97
CA GLY A 16 -3.43 -8.10 -14.27
C GLY A 16 -4.06 -9.40 -14.82
N ARG A 17 -5.32 -9.68 -14.44
CA ARG A 17 -6.08 -10.86 -14.91
C ARG A 17 -5.54 -12.25 -14.51
N ALA A 18 -4.44 -12.36 -13.77
CA ALA A 18 -3.90 -13.63 -13.26
C ALA A 18 -4.80 -14.40 -12.26
N GLY A 19 -5.98 -13.85 -11.90
CA GLY A 19 -6.95 -14.49 -11.00
C GLY A 19 -6.86 -14.08 -9.53
N LYS A 20 -6.17 -12.97 -9.19
CA LYS A 20 -6.04 -12.45 -7.80
C LYS A 20 -7.39 -12.27 -7.09
N SER A 21 -8.28 -11.47 -7.68
CA SER A 21 -9.61 -11.19 -7.13
C SER A 21 -10.46 -12.46 -7.01
N ALA A 22 -10.35 -13.37 -7.97
CA ALA A 22 -11.00 -14.68 -7.90
C ALA A 22 -10.47 -15.51 -6.72
N THR A 23 -9.15 -15.51 -6.48
CA THR A 23 -8.52 -16.18 -5.34
C THR A 23 -8.97 -15.58 -4.01
N VAL A 24 -9.03 -14.25 -3.89
CA VAL A 24 -9.59 -13.56 -2.71
C VAL A 24 -11.02 -14.03 -2.45
N ARG A 25 -11.86 -14.01 -3.49
CA ARG A 25 -13.27 -14.45 -3.41
C ARG A 25 -13.41 -15.91 -2.98
N SER A 26 -12.59 -16.81 -3.53
CA SER A 26 -12.57 -18.23 -3.17
C SER A 26 -12.20 -18.44 -1.70
N LEU A 27 -11.18 -17.72 -1.19
CA LEU A 27 -10.74 -17.82 0.20
C LEU A 27 -11.85 -17.39 1.18
N ILE A 28 -12.62 -16.36 0.83
CA ILE A 28 -13.75 -15.85 1.61
C ILE A 28 -15.09 -16.55 1.32
N GLY A 29 -15.07 -17.65 0.55
CA GLY A 29 -16.26 -18.47 0.28
C GLY A 29 -17.27 -17.88 -0.71
N LYS A 30 -16.97 -16.75 -1.37
CA LYS A 30 -17.83 -16.16 -2.41
C LYS A 30 -17.81 -17.00 -3.70
N PRO A 31 -18.90 -17.03 -4.48
CA PRO A 31 -18.92 -17.74 -5.75
C PRO A 31 -17.99 -17.10 -6.78
N PHE A 32 -17.48 -17.93 -7.70
CA PHE A 32 -16.72 -17.47 -8.87
C PHE A 32 -17.58 -16.52 -9.71
N ASN A 33 -17.01 -15.41 -10.15
CA ASN A 33 -17.69 -14.47 -11.05
C ASN A 33 -16.94 -14.41 -12.38
N PRO A 34 -17.50 -14.95 -13.48
CA PRO A 34 -16.85 -14.94 -14.79
C PRO A 34 -16.80 -13.55 -15.44
N TRP A 35 -17.61 -12.60 -14.97
CA TRP A 35 -17.72 -11.24 -15.51
C TRP A 35 -16.89 -10.22 -14.74
N TRP A 36 -16.14 -10.66 -13.72
CA TRP A 36 -15.32 -9.77 -12.93
C TRP A 36 -14.07 -9.40 -13.74
N ASP A 37 -13.96 -8.13 -14.11
CA ASP A 37 -12.81 -7.63 -14.85
C ASP A 37 -11.60 -7.38 -13.93
N SER A 38 -10.49 -6.88 -14.45
CA SER A 38 -9.30 -6.60 -13.64
C SER A 38 -9.55 -5.51 -12.58
N THR A 39 -9.12 -5.73 -11.34
CA THR A 39 -9.12 -4.72 -10.27
C THR A 39 -8.33 -3.49 -10.72
N VAL A 40 -8.94 -2.31 -10.65
CA VAL A 40 -8.28 -1.02 -10.91
C VAL A 40 -7.82 -0.45 -9.57
N GLY A 41 -6.54 -0.09 -9.45
CA GLY A 41 -5.98 0.45 -8.20
C GLY A 41 -5.77 -0.64 -7.14
N ALA A 42 -6.66 -0.72 -6.15
CA ALA A 42 -6.71 -1.83 -5.20
C ALA A 42 -8.10 -1.98 -4.56
N ASP A 43 -8.40 -3.19 -4.08
CA ASP A 43 -9.59 -3.52 -3.28
C ASP A 43 -9.15 -4.14 -1.95
N VAL A 44 -9.61 -3.59 -0.82
CA VAL A 44 -9.27 -4.12 0.52
C VAL A 44 -10.48 -4.77 1.18
N SER A 45 -10.41 -6.10 1.32
CA SER A 45 -11.37 -6.89 2.09
C SER A 45 -10.89 -7.06 3.53
N GLU A 46 -11.47 -6.27 4.43
CA GLU A 46 -11.05 -6.22 5.84
C GLU A 46 -11.96 -6.96 6.82
N GLY A 47 -11.34 -7.41 7.92
CA GLY A 47 -12.05 -8.02 9.06
C GLY A 47 -12.27 -9.52 8.91
N MET A 48 -11.62 -10.19 7.96
CA MET A 48 -11.86 -11.62 7.71
C MET A 48 -11.37 -12.44 8.90
N THR A 49 -12.29 -13.13 9.59
CA THR A 49 -11.91 -13.94 10.76
C THR A 49 -11.55 -15.36 10.31
N ALA A 50 -10.40 -15.86 10.75
CA ALA A 50 -9.90 -17.19 10.41
C ALA A 50 -10.79 -18.26 11.05
N ASN A 51 -11.56 -18.94 10.22
CA ASN A 51 -12.29 -20.16 10.55
C ASN A 51 -12.34 -21.09 9.32
N ARG A 52 -13.15 -22.15 9.31
CA ARG A 52 -13.28 -23.09 8.17
C ARG A 52 -13.53 -22.39 6.83
N GLN A 53 -14.15 -21.20 6.84
CA GLN A 53 -14.23 -20.27 5.71
C GLN A 53 -13.88 -18.87 6.21
N TRP A 54 -13.09 -18.08 5.49
CA TRP A 54 -12.84 -16.71 5.94
C TRP A 54 -14.13 -15.89 5.76
N VAL A 55 -14.87 -15.69 6.84
CA VAL A 55 -16.15 -14.97 6.79
C VAL A 55 -15.90 -13.51 7.09
N ARG A 56 -16.50 -12.62 6.28
CA ARG A 56 -16.61 -11.21 6.61
C ARG A 56 -17.64 -11.10 7.74
N PRO A 57 -17.24 -10.73 8.95
CA PRO A 57 -18.21 -10.46 9.97
C PRO A 57 -18.99 -9.19 9.62
N ASP A 58 -20.21 -9.04 10.15
CA ASP A 58 -20.96 -7.78 10.01
C ASP A 58 -20.05 -6.61 10.43
N PRO A 59 -19.72 -5.66 9.52
CA PRO A 59 -18.76 -4.60 9.81
C PRO A 59 -19.17 -3.75 11.01
N LYS A 60 -20.47 -3.56 11.25
CA LYS A 60 -20.95 -2.87 12.45
C LYS A 60 -20.94 -3.82 13.65
N GLY A 61 -21.43 -5.05 13.49
CA GLY A 61 -21.56 -6.03 14.56
C GLY A 61 -20.23 -6.51 15.20
N ASP A 62 -19.21 -6.85 14.42
CA ASP A 62 -17.98 -7.47 14.95
C ASP A 62 -16.94 -6.50 15.45
N PHE A 63 -16.70 -5.38 14.75
CA PHE A 63 -15.85 -4.33 15.31
C PHE A 63 -16.46 -3.78 16.60
N THR A 64 -17.80 -3.64 16.66
CA THR A 64 -18.50 -3.26 17.90
C THR A 64 -18.37 -4.34 18.97
N SER A 65 -18.53 -5.63 18.62
CA SER A 65 -18.37 -6.74 19.56
C SER A 65 -16.94 -6.83 20.11
N LYS A 66 -15.92 -6.76 19.25
CA LYS A 66 -14.48 -6.74 19.63
C LYS A 66 -14.13 -5.52 20.46
N PHE A 67 -14.63 -4.35 20.08
CA PHE A 67 -14.46 -3.12 20.84
C PHE A 67 -15.09 -3.25 22.24
N ALA A 68 -16.35 -3.69 22.32
CA ALA A 68 -17.05 -3.96 23.59
C ALA A 68 -16.29 -4.98 24.45
N ALA A 69 -15.80 -6.07 23.85
CA ALA A 69 -14.96 -7.08 24.52
C ALA A 69 -13.75 -6.45 25.20
N ARG A 70 -13.00 -5.64 24.45
CA ARG A 70 -11.76 -5.00 24.92
C ARG A 70 -12.06 -4.01 26.03
N LEU A 71 -13.17 -3.26 25.95
CA LEU A 71 -13.65 -2.39 27.03
C LEU A 71 -14.01 -3.17 28.30
N MET A 72 -14.65 -4.33 28.18
CA MET A 72 -14.93 -5.18 29.33
C MET A 72 -13.64 -5.74 29.96
N LEU A 73 -12.66 -6.15 29.15
CA LEU A 73 -11.34 -6.59 29.62
C LEU A 73 -10.58 -5.48 30.36
N MET A 74 -10.80 -4.21 29.99
CA MET A 74 -10.28 -3.06 30.72
C MET A 74 -10.97 -2.89 32.09
N LYS A 75 -12.30 -3.06 32.15
CA LYS A 75 -13.12 -2.88 33.37
C LYS A 75 -12.96 -3.95 34.44
N GLY A 76 -12.68 -5.21 34.09
CA GLY A 76 -12.51 -6.31 35.05
C GLY A 76 -11.47 -6.06 36.17
N ASN A 77 -10.64 -5.04 36.01
CA ASN A 77 -9.61 -4.63 36.96
C ASN A 77 -10.04 -3.56 37.97
N GLU A 78 -11.03 -2.72 37.68
CA GLU A 78 -11.49 -1.70 38.65
C GLU A 78 -12.21 -2.34 39.84
N VAL A 79 -12.94 -3.42 39.58
CA VAL A 79 -13.65 -4.21 40.61
C VAL A 79 -12.67 -5.04 41.46
N SER A 80 -11.57 -5.52 40.88
CA SER A 80 -10.55 -6.30 41.59
C SER A 80 -9.60 -5.46 42.44
N ARG A 81 -9.34 -4.19 42.07
CA ARG A 81 -8.48 -3.28 42.85
C ARG A 81 -9.18 -2.55 44.02
N LYS A 82 -10.51 -2.61 44.12
CA LYS A 82 -11.29 -1.90 45.15
C LYS A 82 -12.11 -2.82 46.06
N LYS A 83 -11.56 -3.97 46.47
CA LYS A 83 -12.04 -4.67 47.67
C LYS A 83 -11.51 -3.95 48.92
N GLY A 84 -12.09 -2.78 49.23
CA GLY A 84 -11.75 -1.98 50.40
C GLY A 84 -12.71 -0.80 50.61
N ASN A 85 -13.71 -1.01 51.46
CA ASN A 85 -14.64 -0.06 52.10
C ASN A 85 -15.72 0.68 51.25
N GLY A 86 -16.94 0.11 51.29
CA GLY A 86 -18.15 0.78 51.81
C GLY A 86 -18.95 1.75 50.91
N ARG A 87 -20.21 1.35 50.60
CA ARG A 87 -21.45 2.05 50.15
C ARG A 87 -21.46 3.51 49.66
N LYS A 88 -20.58 4.43 50.10
CA LYS A 88 -20.41 5.75 49.46
C LYS A 88 -19.65 5.66 48.12
N GLN A 89 -18.90 4.58 47.89
CA GLN A 89 -18.20 4.32 46.62
C GLN A 89 -19.11 3.84 45.48
N GLU A 90 -20.24 3.18 45.76
CA GLU A 90 -21.14 2.63 44.73
C GLU A 90 -21.75 3.72 43.84
N ARG A 91 -22.08 4.89 44.39
CA ARG A 91 -22.60 6.04 43.61
C ARG A 91 -21.53 6.68 42.71
N SER A 92 -20.27 6.76 43.18
CA SER A 92 -19.16 7.26 42.36
C SER A 92 -18.80 6.28 41.23
N ILE A 93 -18.84 4.96 41.50
CA ILE A 93 -18.60 3.89 40.53
C ILE A 93 -19.75 3.82 39.51
N SER A 94 -20.99 4.03 39.95
CA SER A 94 -22.19 4.13 39.09
C SER A 94 -22.13 5.34 38.15
N MET A 95 -21.69 6.50 38.64
CA MET A 95 -21.55 7.72 37.83
C MET A 95 -20.42 7.59 36.80
N SER A 96 -19.27 7.02 37.17
CA SER A 96 -18.19 6.70 36.23
C SER A 96 -18.58 5.61 35.21
N LYS A 97 -19.44 4.65 35.60
CA LYS A 97 -20.04 3.67 34.67
C LYS A 97 -20.96 4.31 33.65
N LYS A 98 -21.82 5.25 34.05
CA LYS A 98 -22.76 5.96 33.17
C LYS A 98 -22.02 6.83 32.15
N ILE A 99 -21.08 7.66 32.62
CA ILE A 99 -20.20 8.48 31.75
C ILE A 99 -19.42 7.61 30.75
N PHE A 100 -18.94 6.43 31.17
CA PHE A 100 -18.21 5.52 30.29
C PHE A 100 -19.13 4.84 29.27
N ILE A 101 -20.33 4.40 29.67
CA ILE A 101 -21.31 3.78 28.76
C ILE A 101 -21.84 4.81 27.76
N ASP A 102 -22.12 6.03 28.20
CA ASP A 102 -22.50 7.14 27.33
C ASP A 102 -21.38 7.46 26.31
N ARG A 103 -20.11 7.40 26.73
CA ARG A 103 -18.94 7.53 25.82
C ARG A 103 -18.79 6.39 24.82
N VAL A 104 -19.20 5.17 25.19
CA VAL A 104 -19.19 4.00 24.30
C VAL A 104 -20.33 4.10 23.29
N LEU A 105 -21.54 4.41 23.74
CA LEU A 105 -22.71 4.65 22.89
C LEU A 105 -22.49 5.85 21.96
N SER A 106 -21.81 6.91 22.42
CA SER A 106 -21.43 8.04 21.56
C SER A 106 -20.37 7.69 20.51
N THR A 107 -19.56 6.65 20.74
CA THR A 107 -18.51 6.20 19.79
C THR A 107 -19.05 5.23 18.75
N VAL A 108 -20.00 4.37 19.14
CA VAL A 108 -20.60 3.32 18.29
C VAL A 108 -21.84 3.83 17.53
N GLY A 109 -22.43 4.96 17.95
CA GLY A 109 -23.77 5.37 17.56
C GLY A 109 -24.82 4.58 18.36
N GLU A 110 -26.07 5.08 18.43
CA GLU A 110 -27.15 4.27 19.01
C GLU A 110 -27.24 2.94 18.26
N PRO A 111 -27.40 1.80 18.96
CA PRO A 111 -27.62 0.53 18.29
C PRO A 111 -28.88 0.67 17.43
N VAL A 112 -28.70 0.66 16.11
CA VAL A 112 -29.83 0.45 15.21
C VAL A 112 -30.24 -1.00 15.43
N LEU A 113 -31.20 -1.22 16.33
CA LEU A 113 -32.10 -2.34 16.20
C LEU A 113 -32.69 -2.21 14.79
N THR A 114 -32.26 -3.06 13.88
CA THR A 114 -32.84 -3.17 12.56
C THR A 114 -34.31 -3.54 12.74
N HIS A 115 -35.19 -2.55 12.78
CA HIS A 115 -36.58 -2.77 12.45
C HIS A 115 -36.61 -3.14 10.96
N PRO A 116 -37.12 -4.33 10.59
CA PRO A 116 -37.31 -4.65 9.17
C PRO A 116 -38.26 -3.62 8.56
N ASN A 117 -38.01 -3.30 7.29
CA ASN A 117 -38.72 -2.31 6.49
C ASN A 117 -40.24 -2.38 6.69
N ARG A 118 -40.87 -1.20 6.83
CA ARG A 118 -42.30 -0.98 7.13
C ARG A 118 -43.33 -1.52 6.10
N ASN A 119 -42.94 -2.34 5.12
CA ASN A 119 -43.84 -2.72 4.02
C ASN A 119 -44.02 -4.22 3.79
N GLU A 120 -43.55 -5.10 4.68
CA GLU A 120 -43.83 -6.54 4.55
C GLU A 120 -44.30 -7.13 5.89
N ASN A 121 -45.16 -8.15 5.77
CA ASN A 121 -46.12 -8.60 6.78
C ASN A 121 -45.42 -9.05 8.10
N PRO A 122 -45.68 -8.40 9.25
CA PRO A 122 -44.86 -8.53 10.45
C PRO A 122 -44.92 -9.89 11.18
N GLU A 123 -45.92 -10.73 10.92
CA GLU A 123 -46.09 -12.01 11.61
C GLU A 123 -45.19 -13.14 11.07
N SER A 124 -44.78 -13.11 9.79
CA SER A 124 -43.96 -14.18 9.21
C SER A 124 -42.47 -14.09 9.56
N ASP A 125 -41.95 -12.87 9.72
CA ASP A 125 -40.53 -12.64 10.04
C ASP A 125 -40.20 -12.87 11.51
N LEU A 126 -41.14 -12.63 12.42
CA LEU A 126 -40.97 -12.96 13.85
C LEU A 126 -40.82 -14.47 14.07
N LEU A 127 -41.58 -15.28 13.30
CA LEU A 127 -41.49 -16.74 13.35
C LEU A 127 -40.15 -17.26 12.78
N LEU A 128 -39.66 -16.70 11.66
CA LEU A 128 -38.37 -17.06 11.06
C LEU A 128 -37.17 -16.64 11.93
N THR A 129 -37.26 -15.48 12.59
CA THR A 129 -36.21 -14.99 13.49
C THR A 129 -36.17 -15.84 14.76
N ALA A 130 -37.35 -16.14 15.35
CA ALA A 130 -37.47 -17.03 16.50
C ALA A 130 -37.06 -18.47 16.19
N GLU A 131 -37.37 -19.01 15.02
CA GLU A 131 -36.87 -20.32 14.56
C GLU A 131 -35.36 -20.30 14.32
N SER A 132 -34.80 -19.22 13.76
CA SER A 132 -33.35 -19.10 13.54
C SER A 132 -32.56 -18.99 14.85
N VAL A 133 -33.15 -18.38 15.88
CA VAL A 133 -32.60 -18.27 17.24
C VAL A 133 -32.80 -19.60 17.98
N ARG A 134 -33.97 -20.23 17.89
CA ARG A 134 -34.27 -21.54 18.51
C ARG A 134 -33.47 -22.69 17.87
N ASN A 135 -33.13 -22.58 16.58
CA ASN A 135 -32.25 -23.52 15.86
C ASN A 135 -30.75 -23.30 16.15
N ARG A 136 -30.32 -22.06 16.49
CA ARG A 136 -28.92 -21.77 16.89
C ARG A 136 -28.65 -21.99 18.37
N TYR A 137 -29.66 -21.77 19.21
CA TYR A 137 -29.58 -21.82 20.67
C TYR A 137 -30.75 -22.67 21.15
N GLY A 138 -30.51 -23.95 21.40
CA GLY A 138 -31.56 -24.86 21.86
C GLY A 138 -32.29 -24.35 23.11
N SER A 139 -33.63 -24.44 23.07
CA SER A 139 -34.60 -24.28 24.17
C SER A 139 -34.27 -23.24 25.25
N ILE A 140 -34.54 -21.96 24.95
CA ILE A 140 -34.82 -20.93 25.96
C ILE A 140 -36.33 -20.66 25.92
N SER A 141 -37.02 -20.90 27.03
CA SER A 141 -38.44 -20.55 27.23
C SER A 141 -38.53 -19.20 27.95
N ILE A 142 -38.99 -18.17 27.26
CA ILE A 142 -39.36 -16.87 27.86
C ILE A 142 -40.88 -16.80 27.87
N SER A 143 -41.48 -16.43 29.01
CA SER A 143 -42.94 -16.33 29.16
C SER A 143 -43.44 -14.96 28.70
N GLU A 144 -44.63 -14.90 28.08
CA GLU A 144 -45.23 -13.65 27.56
C GLU A 144 -45.54 -12.62 28.65
N ASP A 145 -45.62 -13.05 29.92
CA ASP A 145 -45.87 -12.17 31.06
C ASP A 145 -44.64 -11.32 31.45
N ASP A 146 -43.42 -11.72 31.05
CA ASP A 146 -42.18 -10.97 31.34
C ASP A 146 -42.02 -9.72 30.45
N VAL A 147 -42.72 -9.66 29.32
CA VAL A 147 -42.61 -8.57 28.34
C VAL A 147 -43.47 -7.36 28.72
N THR A 148 -44.60 -7.59 29.40
CA THR A 148 -45.60 -6.54 29.67
C THR A 148 -45.34 -5.78 30.98
N GLY A 149 -44.63 -6.37 31.94
CA GLY A 149 -44.27 -5.70 33.21
C GLY A 149 -43.19 -4.61 33.09
N ALA A 150 -42.42 -4.58 32.00
CA ALA A 150 -41.30 -3.64 31.83
C ALA A 150 -41.70 -2.25 31.30
N ILE A 151 -42.97 -2.04 30.94
CA ILE A 151 -43.44 -0.79 30.29
C ILE A 151 -43.87 0.27 31.32
N PHE A 152 -44.16 -0.11 32.56
CA PHE A 152 -44.60 0.81 33.60
C PHE A 152 -43.86 0.56 34.91
N ASP A 153 -42.58 0.93 35.01
CA ASP A 153 -42.01 1.46 36.25
C ASP A 153 -40.56 1.95 36.08
N ASN A 154 -40.39 3.26 36.32
CA ASN A 154 -39.18 4.04 36.56
C ASN A 154 -37.96 3.82 35.63
N GLU A 155 -37.54 4.93 35.00
CA GLU A 155 -36.35 5.15 34.14
C GLU A 155 -35.00 4.61 34.67
N GLY A 156 -34.93 4.09 35.90
CA GLY A 156 -33.75 3.41 36.44
C GLY A 156 -33.69 1.90 36.18
N SER A 157 -34.77 1.25 35.72
CA SER A 157 -34.82 -0.21 35.55
C SER A 157 -34.26 -0.67 34.20
N PHE A 158 -34.46 0.11 33.12
CA PHE A 158 -34.00 -0.23 31.76
C PHE A 158 -32.46 -0.20 31.63
N GLU A 159 -31.81 0.83 32.20
CA GLU A 159 -30.34 0.92 32.27
C GLU A 159 -29.71 -0.21 33.09
N SER A 160 -30.43 -0.74 34.10
CA SER A 160 -29.96 -1.84 34.94
C SER A 160 -30.09 -3.21 34.28
N HIS A 161 -31.03 -3.36 33.33
CA HIS A 161 -31.20 -4.58 32.53
C HIS A 161 -30.13 -4.68 31.43
N ILE A 162 -29.82 -3.59 30.70
CA ILE A 162 -28.71 -3.57 29.73
C ILE A 162 -27.37 -3.93 30.41
N ILE A 163 -27.16 -3.53 31.67
CA ILE A 163 -25.94 -3.84 32.43
C ILE A 163 -25.91 -5.28 32.96
N ARG A 164 -27.08 -5.89 33.24
CA ARG A 164 -27.18 -7.30 33.67
C ARG A 164 -27.20 -8.29 32.51
N GLU A 165 -27.54 -7.81 31.32
CA GLU A 165 -27.69 -8.60 30.09
C GLU A 165 -26.49 -8.46 29.13
N TYR A 166 -25.38 -7.85 29.56
CA TYR A 166 -24.07 -8.20 28.99
C TYR A 166 -23.61 -9.50 29.61
N ASP A 167 -24.24 -10.57 29.13
CA ASP A 167 -24.14 -11.95 29.56
C ASP A 167 -22.67 -12.40 29.71
N GLU A 168 -22.37 -13.20 30.74
CA GLU A 168 -21.06 -13.85 30.88
C GLU A 168 -20.74 -14.70 29.63
N ASN A 169 -21.78 -15.21 28.96
CA ASN A 169 -21.66 -15.86 27.65
C ASN A 169 -21.20 -14.90 26.54
N LEU A 170 -21.69 -13.66 26.51
CA LEU A 170 -21.22 -12.60 25.60
C LEU A 170 -19.75 -12.26 25.87
N ILE A 171 -19.28 -12.30 27.12
CA ILE A 171 -17.86 -12.11 27.48
C ILE A 171 -17.01 -13.31 27.03
N ILE A 172 -17.53 -14.53 27.15
CA ILE A 172 -16.84 -15.77 26.72
C ILE A 172 -16.75 -15.82 25.20
N ASP A 173 -17.83 -15.50 24.49
CA ASP A 173 -17.86 -15.46 23.03
C ASP A 173 -17.02 -14.29 22.49
N ALA A 174 -17.08 -13.12 23.12
CA ALA A 174 -16.21 -12.01 22.76
C ALA A 174 -14.72 -12.28 23.06
N LYS A 175 -14.40 -13.10 24.07
CA LYS A 175 -13.02 -13.60 24.29
C LYS A 175 -12.60 -14.58 23.20
N ARG A 176 -13.49 -15.50 22.79
CA ARG A 176 -13.24 -16.42 21.66
C ARG A 176 -12.98 -15.67 20.36
N ASP A 177 -13.71 -14.58 20.11
CA ASP A 177 -13.51 -13.73 18.94
C ASP A 177 -12.22 -12.89 19.01
N THR A 178 -11.74 -12.51 20.21
CA THR A 178 -10.43 -11.86 20.36
C THR A 178 -9.24 -12.79 20.16
N ASP A 179 -9.42 -14.10 20.35
CA ASP A 179 -8.38 -15.11 20.16
C ASP A 179 -8.30 -15.59 18.68
N ALA A 180 -9.28 -15.22 17.86
CA ALA A 180 -9.31 -15.56 16.45
C ALA A 180 -8.41 -14.63 15.62
N LEU A 181 -7.70 -15.20 14.63
CA LEU A 181 -6.93 -14.39 13.68
C LEU A 181 -7.87 -13.57 12.81
N THR A 182 -7.57 -12.29 12.66
CA THR A 182 -8.27 -11.37 11.76
C THR A 182 -7.34 -10.95 10.63
N PHE A 183 -7.80 -11.07 9.39
CA PHE A 183 -7.06 -10.68 8.20
C PHE A 183 -7.61 -9.41 7.56
N SER A 184 -6.68 -8.60 7.06
CA SER A 184 -6.94 -7.59 6.04
C SER A 184 -6.41 -8.12 4.72
N LEU A 185 -7.28 -8.46 3.78
CA LEU A 185 -6.92 -8.95 2.45
C LEU A 185 -6.82 -7.77 1.50
N TRP A 186 -5.69 -7.60 0.84
CA TRP A 186 -5.44 -6.53 -0.12
C TRP A 186 -5.28 -7.12 -1.51
N ASP A 187 -6.20 -6.82 -2.42
CA ASP A 187 -6.10 -7.14 -3.83
C ASP A 187 -5.54 -5.93 -4.58
N PHE A 188 -4.23 -5.94 -4.84
CA PHE A 188 -3.58 -4.83 -5.53
C PHE A 188 -3.69 -5.00 -7.04
N GLY A 189 -4.03 -3.94 -7.76
CA GLY A 189 -4.07 -3.88 -9.21
C GLY A 189 -2.73 -4.30 -9.80
N GLY A 190 -2.77 -5.24 -10.75
CA GLY A 190 -1.57 -5.80 -11.37
C GLY A 190 -1.05 -4.99 -12.56
N GLN A 191 -1.60 -3.80 -12.80
CA GLN A 191 -1.26 -2.94 -13.93
C GLN A 191 -0.01 -2.13 -13.64
N GLU A 192 0.85 -1.95 -14.65
CA GLU A 192 2.15 -1.28 -14.48
C GLU A 192 2.04 0.17 -13.99
N VAL A 193 0.94 0.84 -14.32
CA VAL A 193 0.67 2.22 -13.92
C VAL A 193 0.65 2.42 -12.39
N PHE A 194 0.40 1.35 -11.62
CA PHE A 194 0.36 1.40 -10.16
C PHE A 194 1.71 1.07 -9.49
N TYR A 195 2.71 0.65 -10.26
CA TYR A 195 4.01 0.20 -9.72
C TYR A 195 4.79 1.31 -9.01
N SER A 196 4.59 2.56 -9.44
CA SER A 196 5.17 3.72 -8.78
C SER A 196 4.71 3.86 -7.32
N MET A 197 3.56 3.29 -6.94
CA MET A 197 3.01 3.36 -5.58
C MET A 197 3.40 2.19 -4.67
N HIS A 198 4.17 1.21 -5.14
CA HIS A 198 4.51 0.02 -4.36
C HIS A 198 5.10 0.33 -2.98
N HIS A 199 5.99 1.32 -2.87
CA HIS A 199 6.56 1.73 -1.59
C HIS A 199 5.56 2.27 -0.55
N ILE A 200 4.40 2.79 -1.00
CA ILE A 200 3.36 3.29 -0.10
C ILE A 200 2.66 2.11 0.57
N PHE A 201 2.38 1.06 -0.20
CA PHE A 201 1.48 -0.05 0.18
C PHE A 201 2.20 -1.35 0.55
N LEU A 202 3.30 -1.71 -0.12
CA LEU A 202 4.13 -2.85 0.27
C LEU A 202 4.88 -2.50 1.57
N ARG A 203 4.62 -3.26 2.63
CA ARG A 203 5.21 -3.06 3.97
C ARG A 203 5.86 -4.35 4.45
N LYS A 204 6.76 -4.20 5.43
CA LYS A 204 7.63 -5.27 5.91
C LYS A 204 6.89 -6.45 6.54
N THR A 205 5.70 -6.21 7.12
CA THR A 205 4.89 -7.22 7.82
C THR A 205 3.71 -7.69 6.97
N GLY A 206 3.33 -8.95 7.15
CA GLY A 206 2.20 -9.57 6.45
C GLY A 206 2.59 -10.79 5.62
N VAL A 207 1.60 -11.43 5.02
CA VAL A 207 1.78 -12.56 4.09
C VAL A 207 1.59 -12.06 2.67
N TYR A 208 2.54 -12.34 1.78
CA TYR A 208 2.41 -12.00 0.36
C TYR A 208 2.01 -13.24 -0.44
N ILE A 209 1.07 -13.07 -1.35
CA ILE A 209 0.57 -14.10 -2.25
C ILE A 209 0.79 -13.58 -3.67
N LEU A 210 1.77 -14.15 -4.37
CA LEU A 210 2.04 -13.85 -5.77
C LEU A 210 1.26 -14.83 -6.64
N VAL A 211 0.23 -14.31 -7.30
CA VAL A 211 -0.69 -15.06 -8.15
C VAL A 211 -0.28 -14.91 -9.61
N PHE A 212 -0.20 -16.02 -10.34
CA PHE A 212 0.14 -16.06 -11.76
C PHE A 212 -0.75 -17.04 -12.51
N ASP A 213 -0.94 -16.78 -13.80
CA ASP A 213 -1.64 -17.69 -14.70
C ASP A 213 -0.69 -18.79 -15.18
N MET A 214 -1.00 -20.06 -14.89
CA MET A 214 -0.17 -21.18 -15.33
C MET A 214 -0.13 -21.33 -16.84
N ARG A 215 -1.20 -20.94 -17.54
CA ARG A 215 -1.31 -21.04 -19.01
C ARG A 215 -0.29 -20.12 -19.67
N GLU A 216 -0.10 -18.92 -19.15
CA GLU A 216 0.83 -17.93 -19.72
C GLU A 216 2.29 -18.38 -19.59
N ILE A 217 2.64 -19.14 -18.54
CA ILE A 217 3.97 -19.74 -18.39
C ILE A 217 4.17 -20.91 -19.37
N LEU A 218 3.11 -21.67 -19.65
CA LEU A 218 3.20 -22.84 -20.53
C LEU A 218 3.15 -22.48 -22.01
N ASP A 219 2.56 -21.34 -22.37
CA ASP A 219 2.46 -20.85 -23.74
C ASP A 219 3.76 -20.13 -24.17
N PRO A 220 4.48 -20.62 -25.21
CA PRO A 220 5.71 -20.00 -25.70
C PRO A 220 5.57 -18.54 -26.12
N SER A 221 4.37 -18.10 -26.54
CA SER A 221 4.12 -16.73 -26.98
C SER A 221 4.05 -15.72 -25.84
N THR A 222 3.65 -16.15 -24.64
CA THR A 222 3.50 -15.30 -23.45
C THR A 222 4.52 -15.60 -22.35
N ASN A 223 5.22 -16.73 -22.42
CA ASN A 223 6.13 -17.23 -21.38
C ASN A 223 7.15 -16.19 -20.92
N ASN A 224 7.79 -15.49 -21.86
CA ASN A 224 8.82 -14.49 -21.53
C ASN A 224 8.23 -13.35 -20.71
N GLU A 225 7.08 -12.82 -21.10
CA GLU A 225 6.41 -11.73 -20.38
C GLU A 225 5.93 -12.19 -19.00
N ALA A 226 5.32 -13.38 -18.90
CA ALA A 226 4.90 -13.96 -17.62
C ALA A 226 6.09 -14.12 -16.65
N ILE A 227 7.23 -14.59 -17.15
CA ILE A 227 8.47 -14.69 -16.35
C ILE A 227 8.97 -13.30 -15.93
N ARG A 228 8.94 -12.30 -16.82
CA ARG A 228 9.34 -10.92 -16.49
C ARG A 228 8.46 -10.34 -15.38
N TYR A 229 7.14 -10.52 -15.45
CA TYR A 229 6.21 -10.06 -14.41
C TYR A 229 6.43 -10.77 -13.07
N LEU A 230 6.60 -12.09 -13.08
CA LEU A 230 6.92 -12.85 -11.86
C LEU A 230 8.21 -12.34 -11.21
N LEU A 231 9.28 -12.21 -12.00
CA LEU A 231 10.56 -11.74 -11.50
C LEU A 231 10.48 -10.32 -10.96
N PHE A 232 9.74 -9.43 -11.64
CA PHE A 232 9.47 -8.06 -11.19
C PHE A 232 8.78 -8.06 -9.82
N TRP A 233 7.68 -8.79 -9.65
CA TRP A 233 6.94 -8.84 -8.40
C TRP A 233 7.75 -9.44 -7.25
N MET A 234 8.48 -10.53 -7.49
CA MET A 234 9.35 -11.14 -6.48
C MET A 234 10.44 -10.17 -6.01
N ARG A 235 11.04 -9.43 -6.95
CA ARG A 235 12.05 -8.40 -6.66
C ARG A 235 11.46 -7.20 -5.90
N SER A 236 10.26 -6.75 -6.27
CA SER A 236 9.56 -5.68 -5.55
C SER A 236 9.20 -6.08 -4.12
N ILE A 237 8.70 -7.31 -3.92
CA ILE A 237 8.42 -7.86 -2.58
C ILE A 237 9.71 -7.97 -1.77
N LYS A 238 10.80 -8.45 -2.36
CA LYS A 238 12.11 -8.52 -1.69
C LYS A 238 12.56 -7.13 -1.19
N LEU A 239 12.41 -6.12 -2.04
CA LEU A 239 12.83 -4.75 -1.76
C LEU A 239 12.05 -4.13 -0.59
N HIS A 240 10.73 -4.30 -0.57
CA HIS A 240 9.86 -3.64 0.42
C HIS A 240 9.47 -4.52 1.62
N ALA A 241 9.59 -5.84 1.49
CA ALA A 241 9.09 -6.82 2.45
C ALA A 241 10.00 -8.06 2.57
N LEU A 242 11.33 -7.84 2.62
CA LEU A 242 12.37 -8.88 2.61
C LEU A 242 12.09 -10.12 3.48
N ASN A 243 11.53 -9.94 4.69
CA ASN A 243 11.33 -11.01 5.65
C ASN A 243 9.92 -11.62 5.63
N ALA A 244 9.02 -11.05 4.84
CA ALA A 244 7.64 -11.49 4.76
C ALA A 244 7.55 -12.82 3.98
N PRO A 245 6.75 -13.79 4.45
CA PRO A 245 6.53 -15.03 3.73
C PRO A 245 5.84 -14.76 2.39
N LEU A 246 6.40 -15.34 1.32
CA LEU A 246 5.85 -15.30 -0.03
C LEU A 246 5.26 -16.66 -0.41
N ILE A 247 3.97 -16.68 -0.68
CA ILE A 247 3.25 -17.85 -1.20
C ILE A 247 3.07 -17.66 -2.70
N LEU A 248 3.51 -18.63 -3.49
CA LEU A 248 3.31 -18.66 -4.94
C LEU A 248 2.01 -19.40 -5.26
N VAL A 249 1.16 -18.84 -6.13
CA VAL A 249 -0.14 -19.42 -6.49
C VAL A 249 -0.32 -19.42 -8.00
N GLY A 250 -0.37 -20.59 -8.60
CA GLY A 250 -0.71 -20.79 -10.00
C GLY A 250 -2.21 -21.03 -10.17
N THR A 251 -2.89 -20.23 -10.97
CA THR A 251 -4.35 -20.34 -11.22
C THR A 251 -4.66 -21.10 -12.51
N PHE A 252 -5.95 -21.31 -12.78
CA PHE A 252 -6.47 -22.02 -13.97
C PHE A 252 -6.04 -23.50 -14.05
N LEU A 253 -5.92 -24.18 -12.90
CA LEU A 253 -5.53 -25.59 -12.86
C LEU A 253 -6.43 -26.50 -13.74
N ALA A 254 -7.73 -26.23 -13.83
CA ALA A 254 -8.62 -27.05 -14.65
C ALA A 254 -8.33 -26.96 -16.16
N GLU A 255 -7.62 -25.92 -16.61
CA GLU A 255 -7.28 -25.69 -18.02
C GLU A 255 -5.87 -26.19 -18.40
N VAL A 256 -5.09 -26.67 -17.43
CA VAL A 256 -3.74 -27.21 -17.69
C VAL A 256 -3.84 -28.64 -18.23
N THR A 257 -3.36 -28.85 -19.46
CA THR A 257 -3.22 -30.20 -20.04
C THR A 257 -1.98 -30.91 -19.49
N GLU A 258 -1.90 -32.24 -19.61
CA GLU A 258 -0.76 -33.03 -19.10
C GLU A 258 -0.33 -32.64 -17.66
N ILE A 259 -1.32 -32.43 -16.77
CA ILE A 259 -1.18 -31.74 -15.47
C ILE A 259 0.13 -32.06 -14.76
N ARG A 260 0.45 -33.34 -14.50
CA ARG A 260 1.68 -33.72 -13.77
C ARG A 260 2.96 -33.19 -14.42
N ARG A 261 3.08 -33.28 -15.75
CA ARG A 261 4.26 -32.83 -16.49
C ARG A 261 4.35 -31.31 -16.44
N ASN A 262 3.26 -30.63 -16.76
CA ASN A 262 3.24 -29.18 -16.88
C ASN A 262 3.40 -28.47 -15.52
N LEU A 263 2.82 -29.02 -14.45
CA LEU A 263 3.07 -28.51 -13.10
C LEU A 263 4.56 -28.58 -12.71
N HIS A 264 5.27 -29.63 -13.14
CA HIS A 264 6.70 -29.78 -12.88
C HIS A 264 7.58 -28.84 -13.75
N ILE A 265 7.16 -28.53 -14.99
CA ILE A 265 7.83 -27.52 -15.83
C ILE A 265 7.74 -26.14 -15.17
N ILE A 266 6.55 -25.78 -14.67
CA ILE A 266 6.33 -24.53 -13.94
C ILE A 266 7.17 -24.52 -12.66
N ASP A 267 7.15 -25.61 -11.88
CA ASP A 267 7.95 -25.73 -10.66
C ASP A 267 9.45 -25.50 -10.92
N LYS A 268 10.01 -26.15 -11.93
CA LYS A 268 11.41 -25.96 -12.34
C LYS A 268 11.68 -24.49 -12.69
N THR A 269 10.81 -23.86 -13.46
CA THR A 269 10.93 -22.45 -13.86
C THR A 269 10.92 -21.53 -12.64
N LEU A 270 9.93 -21.69 -11.75
CA LEU A 270 9.82 -20.90 -10.53
C LEU A 270 11.02 -21.11 -9.60
N ARG A 271 11.56 -22.32 -9.48
CA ARG A 271 12.75 -22.59 -8.66
C ARG A 271 13.97 -21.84 -9.16
N GLU A 272 14.15 -21.70 -10.48
CA GLU A 272 15.22 -20.87 -11.05
C GLU A 272 15.00 -19.37 -10.77
N LEU A 273 13.75 -18.90 -10.83
CA LEU A 273 13.42 -17.51 -10.46
C LEU A 273 13.65 -17.23 -8.97
N VAL A 274 13.30 -18.17 -8.09
CA VAL A 274 13.54 -18.05 -6.64
C VAL A 274 15.05 -18.02 -6.35
N LYS A 275 15.86 -18.82 -7.05
CA LYS A 275 17.33 -18.78 -6.90
C LYS A 275 17.92 -17.42 -7.27
N THR A 276 17.32 -16.69 -8.20
CA THR A 276 17.85 -15.38 -8.64
C THR A 276 17.27 -14.20 -7.85
N SER A 277 16.08 -14.36 -7.27
CA SER A 277 15.40 -13.30 -6.50
C SER A 277 15.52 -13.47 -4.97
N PHE A 278 15.71 -14.69 -4.46
CA PHE A 278 15.87 -15.05 -3.04
C PHE A 278 14.76 -14.58 -2.06
N PRO A 279 13.45 -14.66 -2.38
CA PRO A 279 12.40 -14.39 -1.39
C PRO A 279 12.27 -15.54 -0.37
N ARG A 280 11.68 -15.24 0.78
CA ARG A 280 11.30 -16.24 1.79
C ARG A 280 10.03 -16.99 1.36
N ILE A 281 10.19 -18.03 0.54
CA ILE A 281 9.06 -18.84 0.05
C ILE A 281 8.41 -19.65 1.18
N ALA A 282 7.07 -19.69 1.19
CA ALA A 282 6.24 -20.55 2.00
C ALA A 282 5.57 -21.62 1.11
N PRO A 283 6.21 -22.79 0.92
CA PRO A 283 5.75 -23.80 -0.03
C PRO A 283 4.56 -24.62 0.49
N PRO A 284 3.79 -25.28 -0.39
CA PRO A 284 2.72 -26.22 -0.03
C PRO A 284 3.11 -27.34 0.93
N GLU A 285 4.36 -27.80 0.90
CA GLU A 285 4.86 -28.86 1.78
C GLU A 285 4.72 -28.49 3.27
N ASP A 286 4.80 -27.20 3.61
CA ASP A 286 4.63 -26.70 4.99
C ASP A 286 3.26 -27.04 5.61
N VAL A 287 2.27 -27.35 4.76
CA VAL A 287 0.91 -27.73 5.16
C VAL A 287 0.57 -29.16 4.73
N GLY A 288 1.59 -30.00 4.51
CA GLY A 288 1.42 -31.43 4.26
C GLY A 288 0.99 -31.79 2.84
N ASN A 289 1.17 -30.89 1.86
CA ASN A 289 0.99 -31.24 0.45
C ASN A 289 2.18 -32.10 -0.05
N SER A 290 1.89 -33.28 -0.59
CA SER A 290 2.87 -34.27 -1.04
C SER A 290 3.42 -34.06 -2.46
N ASP A 291 2.91 -33.08 -3.22
CA ASP A 291 3.28 -32.89 -4.64
C ASP A 291 4.69 -32.32 -4.85
N ASN A 292 5.38 -31.92 -3.76
CA ASN A 292 6.74 -31.35 -3.77
C ASN A 292 6.91 -30.16 -4.75
N LEU A 293 5.85 -29.39 -4.95
CA LEU A 293 5.87 -28.13 -5.71
C LEU A 293 6.23 -26.97 -4.77
N ILE A 294 6.89 -25.93 -5.29
CA ILE A 294 7.14 -24.69 -4.52
C ILE A 294 5.97 -23.71 -4.53
N TYR A 295 4.87 -24.05 -5.21
CA TYR A 295 3.69 -23.20 -5.39
C TYR A 295 2.39 -23.99 -5.25
N PHE A 296 1.30 -23.30 -4.91
CA PHE A 296 -0.04 -23.87 -4.85
C PHE A 296 -0.67 -23.79 -6.25
N ALA A 297 -0.95 -24.93 -6.87
CA ALA A 297 -1.77 -24.98 -8.07
C ALA A 297 -3.25 -25.01 -7.67
N ILE A 298 -4.03 -24.01 -8.09
CA ILE A 298 -5.41 -23.84 -7.69
C ILE A 298 -6.34 -23.67 -8.90
N ASP A 299 -7.61 -23.98 -8.68
CA ASP A 299 -8.68 -23.57 -9.58
C ASP A 299 -9.74 -22.80 -8.79
N ASN A 300 -10.03 -21.56 -9.21
CA ASN A 300 -10.98 -20.71 -8.50
C ASN A 300 -12.44 -21.05 -8.83
N LYS A 301 -12.71 -21.65 -9.99
CA LYS A 301 -14.06 -22.04 -10.39
C LYS A 301 -14.47 -23.32 -9.68
N GLU A 302 -13.60 -24.32 -9.69
CA GLU A 302 -13.81 -25.62 -9.05
C GLU A 302 -13.36 -25.65 -7.57
N ARG A 303 -12.78 -24.54 -7.07
CA ARG A 303 -12.26 -24.37 -5.70
C ARG A 303 -11.20 -25.40 -5.29
N MET A 304 -10.45 -25.93 -6.27
CA MET A 304 -9.34 -26.87 -6.01
C MET A 304 -8.15 -26.14 -5.38
N GLY A 305 -7.53 -26.75 -4.36
CA GLY A 305 -6.32 -26.23 -3.70
C GLY A 305 -6.53 -25.04 -2.74
N ILE A 306 -7.75 -24.51 -2.64
CA ILE A 306 -8.06 -23.32 -1.81
C ILE A 306 -7.90 -23.60 -0.31
N ASP A 307 -8.23 -24.81 0.15
CA ASP A 307 -8.13 -25.16 1.57
C ASP A 307 -6.67 -25.25 2.04
N GLN A 308 -5.79 -25.83 1.23
CA GLN A 308 -4.36 -25.89 1.50
C GLN A 308 -3.74 -24.49 1.47
N LEU A 309 -4.15 -23.65 0.51
CA LEU A 309 -3.73 -22.25 0.46
C LEU A 309 -4.14 -21.50 1.73
N ARG A 310 -5.40 -21.66 2.19
CA ARG A 310 -5.90 -21.06 3.43
C ARG A 310 -5.07 -21.46 4.64
N GLN A 311 -4.82 -22.77 4.79
CA GLN A 311 -4.00 -23.30 5.89
C GLN A 311 -2.57 -22.72 5.86
N SER A 312 -2.00 -22.53 4.68
CA SER A 312 -0.66 -21.94 4.54
C SER A 312 -0.63 -20.49 4.99
N VAL A 313 -1.63 -19.69 4.60
CA VAL A 313 -1.75 -18.29 5.05
C VAL A 313 -1.90 -18.23 6.56
N GLU A 314 -2.80 -19.02 7.16
CA GLU A 314 -3.01 -19.04 8.61
C GLU A 314 -1.77 -19.49 9.38
N ARG A 315 -1.08 -20.54 8.90
CA ARG A 315 0.17 -21.02 9.50
C ARG A 315 1.25 -19.96 9.47
N ASN A 316 1.43 -19.28 8.34
CA ASN A 316 2.43 -18.21 8.21
C ASN A 316 2.06 -16.98 9.05
N ALA A 317 0.77 -16.66 9.15
CA ALA A 317 0.31 -15.58 10.01
C ALA A 317 0.60 -15.83 11.49
N ARG A 318 0.37 -17.06 11.98
CA ARG A 318 0.72 -17.44 13.37
C ARG A 318 2.22 -17.41 13.64
N LYS A 319 3.04 -17.66 12.63
CA LYS A 319 4.51 -17.58 12.73
C LYS A 319 5.03 -16.13 12.66
N ASP A 320 4.21 -15.18 12.21
CA ASP A 320 4.61 -13.77 12.14
C ASP A 320 4.69 -13.17 13.54
N ALA A 321 5.85 -12.58 13.86
CA ALA A 321 6.13 -12.00 15.16
C ALA A 321 5.19 -10.84 15.49
N SER A 322 4.78 -10.06 14.48
CA SER A 322 3.88 -8.92 14.66
C SER A 322 2.47 -9.36 15.02
N CYS A 323 2.00 -10.48 14.46
CA CYS A 323 0.68 -11.03 14.74
C CYS A 323 0.59 -11.60 16.17
N SER A 324 1.66 -12.22 16.64
CA SER A 324 1.73 -12.85 17.98
C SER A 324 2.21 -11.88 19.08
N GLN A 325 2.52 -10.63 18.74
CA GLN A 325 3.01 -9.65 19.69
C GLN A 325 1.93 -9.27 20.70
N ASP A 326 2.30 -9.26 21.98
CA ASP A 326 1.46 -8.78 23.07
C ASP A 326 1.33 -7.24 23.02
N VAL A 327 0.14 -6.75 22.66
CA VAL A 327 -0.20 -5.34 22.52
C VAL A 327 -1.15 -4.89 23.63
N SER A 328 -1.08 -3.62 24.02
CA SER A 328 -2.00 -3.04 25.00
C SER A 328 -3.45 -3.20 24.56
N VAL A 329 -4.31 -3.71 25.44
CA VAL A 329 -5.76 -3.80 25.17
C VAL A 329 -6.38 -2.42 24.89
N ARG A 330 -5.83 -1.34 25.47
CA ARG A 330 -6.24 0.04 25.16
C ARG A 330 -5.91 0.42 23.72
N TRP A 331 -4.72 0.10 23.24
CA TRP A 331 -4.31 0.37 21.86
C TRP A 331 -5.17 -0.41 20.87
N MET A 332 -5.45 -1.67 21.17
CA MET A 332 -6.36 -2.47 20.35
C MET A 332 -7.78 -1.89 20.31
N ALA A 333 -8.34 -1.46 21.45
CA ALA A 333 -9.63 -0.77 21.46
C ALA A 333 -9.59 0.57 20.71
N PHE A 334 -8.47 1.30 20.80
CA PHE A 334 -8.25 2.52 20.05
C PHE A 334 -8.29 2.26 18.54
N LEU A 335 -7.59 1.23 18.07
CA LEU A 335 -7.64 0.80 16.67
C LEU A 335 -9.07 0.48 16.25
N ASP A 336 -9.81 -0.35 17.00
CA ASP A 336 -11.19 -0.68 16.62
C ASP A 336 -12.07 0.57 16.52
N SER A 337 -11.92 1.52 17.45
CA SER A 337 -12.67 2.77 17.43
C SER A 337 -12.39 3.62 16.18
N ILE A 338 -11.13 3.64 15.72
CA ILE A 338 -10.72 4.28 14.47
C ILE A 338 -11.35 3.55 13.28
N LEU A 339 -11.29 2.23 13.26
CA LEU A 339 -11.74 1.43 12.12
C LEU A 339 -13.26 1.36 11.97
N LEU A 340 -14.03 1.53 13.06
CA LEU A 340 -15.48 1.68 13.00
C LEU A 340 -15.90 2.86 12.09
N LYS A 341 -15.08 3.91 12.03
CA LYS A 341 -15.33 5.11 11.21
C LYS A 341 -15.16 4.91 9.71
N ARG A 342 -14.67 3.76 9.27
CA ARG A 342 -14.57 3.44 7.83
C ARG A 342 -15.92 3.40 7.15
N SER A 343 -17.00 3.06 7.82
CA SER A 343 -18.32 3.10 7.16
C SER A 343 -18.75 4.53 6.81
N GLU A 344 -18.20 5.53 7.49
CA GLU A 344 -18.57 6.94 7.38
C GLU A 344 -17.62 7.72 6.46
N ARG A 345 -16.30 7.52 6.58
CA ARG A 345 -15.28 8.34 5.90
C ARG A 345 -13.99 7.58 5.59
N PRO A 346 -13.17 8.06 4.63
CA PRO A 346 -11.93 7.39 4.25
C PRO A 346 -10.70 7.73 5.11
N TYR A 347 -10.71 8.87 5.80
CA TYR A 347 -9.65 9.30 6.72
C TYR A 347 -10.26 9.97 7.96
N LEU A 348 -9.42 10.16 8.98
CA LEU A 348 -9.71 10.90 10.22
C LEU A 348 -8.69 12.03 10.40
N THR A 349 -9.09 13.13 11.03
CA THR A 349 -8.14 14.17 11.45
C THR A 349 -7.66 13.90 12.88
N VAL A 350 -6.37 14.14 13.15
CA VAL A 350 -5.80 13.91 14.47
C VAL A 350 -6.36 14.89 15.49
N SER A 351 -6.45 16.15 15.08
CA SER A 351 -6.91 17.28 15.89
C SER A 351 -8.38 17.16 16.35
N GLU A 352 -9.28 16.62 15.52
CA GLU A 352 -10.71 16.57 15.84
C GLU A 352 -11.15 15.17 16.25
N ASP A 353 -10.77 14.16 15.46
CA ASP A 353 -11.34 12.83 15.58
C ASP A 353 -10.50 11.91 16.46
N VAL A 354 -9.24 11.72 16.08
CA VAL A 354 -8.39 10.67 16.65
C VAL A 354 -8.10 10.96 18.11
N HIS A 355 -7.91 12.24 18.46
CA HIS A 355 -7.72 12.63 19.85
C HIS A 355 -8.90 12.25 20.74
N SER A 356 -10.13 12.55 20.29
CA SER A 356 -11.35 12.25 21.03
C SER A 356 -11.57 10.73 21.19
N LEU A 357 -11.32 9.95 20.13
CA LEU A 357 -11.39 8.49 20.17
C LEU A 357 -10.38 7.90 21.15
N GLY A 358 -9.14 8.42 21.17
CA GLY A 358 -8.11 8.02 22.12
C GLY A 358 -8.52 8.32 23.57
N MET A 359 -9.09 9.51 23.83
CA MET A 359 -9.61 9.85 25.16
C MET A 359 -10.74 8.91 25.61
N ASN A 360 -11.63 8.49 24.70
CA ASN A 360 -12.74 7.59 25.02
C ASN A 360 -12.28 6.20 25.49
N VAL A 361 -11.13 5.73 25.00
CA VAL A 361 -10.52 4.45 25.41
C VAL A 361 -9.45 4.60 26.50
N GLY A 362 -9.32 5.79 27.09
CA GLY A 362 -8.40 6.07 28.19
C GLY A 362 -6.94 6.25 27.76
N ILE A 363 -6.70 6.74 26.54
CA ILE A 363 -5.40 7.20 26.04
C ILE A 363 -5.45 8.73 25.92
N SER A 364 -5.16 9.43 27.02
CA SER A 364 -5.25 10.90 27.08
C SER A 364 -4.01 11.61 26.54
N SER A 365 -2.85 10.94 26.52
CA SER A 365 -1.60 11.51 26.03
C SER A 365 -1.58 11.46 24.51
N LEU A 366 -1.43 12.62 23.86
CA LEU A 366 -1.21 12.70 22.40
C LEU A 366 0.00 11.88 21.97
N HIS A 367 1.07 11.90 22.77
CA HIS A 367 2.26 11.11 22.50
C HIS A 367 1.98 9.59 22.51
N GLU A 368 1.16 9.10 23.45
CA GLU A 368 0.78 7.67 23.45
C GLU A 368 -0.11 7.32 22.25
N GLN A 369 -0.96 8.26 21.79
CA GLN A 369 -1.77 8.06 20.58
C GLN A 369 -0.88 8.01 19.33
N GLU A 370 0.10 8.91 19.20
CA GLU A 370 1.08 8.92 18.10
C GLU A 370 1.90 7.63 18.07
N GLU A 371 2.38 7.13 19.22
CA GLU A 371 3.08 5.85 19.31
C GLU A 371 2.19 4.68 18.84
N ALA A 372 0.92 4.66 19.25
CA ALA A 372 -0.03 3.64 18.82
C ALA A 372 -0.29 3.70 17.31
N LEU A 373 -0.49 4.90 16.75
CA LEU A 373 -0.68 5.09 15.31
C LEU A 373 0.56 4.69 14.52
N SER A 374 1.76 5.05 14.97
CA SER A 374 3.02 4.64 14.35
C SER A 374 3.13 3.11 14.33
N PHE A 375 2.80 2.45 15.44
CA PHE A 375 2.76 1.00 15.51
C PHE A 375 1.76 0.40 14.51
N PHE A 376 0.54 0.93 14.43
CA PHE A 376 -0.46 0.43 13.47
C PHE A 376 -0.11 0.74 12.01
N HIS A 377 0.61 1.83 11.77
CA HIS A 377 1.14 2.19 10.46
C HIS A 377 2.20 1.20 9.98
N GLU A 378 3.15 0.84 10.85
CA GLU A 378 4.17 -0.17 10.55
C GLU A 378 3.56 -1.52 10.18
N LEU A 379 2.44 -1.88 10.82
CA LEU A 379 1.68 -3.09 10.54
C LEU A 379 0.80 -3.00 9.28
N GLY A 380 0.63 -1.81 8.71
CA GLY A 380 -0.24 -1.55 7.57
C GLY A 380 -1.74 -1.66 7.88
N LEU A 381 -2.13 -1.44 9.15
CA LEU A 381 -3.53 -1.45 9.59
C LEU A 381 -4.22 -0.09 9.39
N VAL A 382 -3.43 0.98 9.40
CA VAL A 382 -3.79 2.35 9.00
C VAL A 382 -2.61 2.96 8.24
N ILE A 383 -2.83 4.06 7.52
CA ILE A 383 -1.73 4.83 6.93
C ILE A 383 -1.68 6.19 7.63
N HIS A 384 -0.60 6.44 8.37
CA HIS A 384 -0.35 7.71 9.06
C HIS A 384 1.09 8.13 8.79
N MET A 385 1.24 9.19 8.02
CA MET A 385 2.55 9.75 7.66
C MET A 385 2.80 10.99 8.51
N THR A 386 4.01 11.18 9.01
CA THR A 386 4.30 12.23 10.01
C THR A 386 5.42 13.18 9.58
N SER A 387 5.78 13.19 8.29
CA SER A 387 6.89 13.98 7.75
C SER A 387 6.59 15.47 7.62
N THR A 388 5.32 15.87 7.54
CA THR A 388 4.88 17.28 7.56
C THR A 388 3.70 17.44 8.52
N GLU A 389 3.42 18.67 8.96
CA GLU A 389 2.27 18.96 9.84
C GLU A 389 0.92 18.60 9.18
N ILE A 390 0.80 18.80 7.86
CA ILE A 390 -0.40 18.43 7.09
C ILE A 390 -0.60 16.91 7.14
N LEU A 391 0.44 16.14 6.81
CA LEU A 391 0.38 14.68 6.83
C LEU A 391 0.15 14.14 8.23
N LYS A 392 0.82 14.73 9.23
CA LYS A 392 0.72 14.35 10.64
C LYS A 392 -0.72 14.47 11.15
N ASN A 393 -1.50 15.42 10.63
CA ASN A 393 -2.89 15.61 11.03
C ASN A 393 -3.87 14.62 10.39
N VAL A 394 -3.47 13.77 9.44
CA VAL A 394 -4.40 12.90 8.70
C VAL A 394 -4.06 11.42 8.90
N VAL A 395 -5.02 10.64 9.40
CA VAL A 395 -4.93 9.18 9.51
C VAL A 395 -5.84 8.56 8.46
N ILE A 396 -5.27 7.99 7.41
CA ILE A 396 -6.02 7.27 6.38
C ILE A 396 -6.43 5.91 6.93
N ILE A 397 -7.73 5.65 6.87
CA ILE A 397 -8.33 4.39 7.30
C ILE A 397 -8.84 3.57 6.10
N LYS A 398 -9.08 4.17 4.93
CA LYS A 398 -9.35 3.49 3.66
C LYS A 398 -8.22 3.73 2.66
N PRO A 399 -7.31 2.77 2.49
CA PRO A 399 -6.22 2.87 1.52
C PRO A 399 -6.68 3.07 0.08
N GLU A 400 -7.84 2.53 -0.29
CA GLU A 400 -8.40 2.62 -1.65
C GLU A 400 -8.67 4.07 -2.06
N TRP A 401 -9.08 4.91 -1.10
CA TRP A 401 -9.29 6.34 -1.32
C TRP A 401 -8.01 7.05 -1.74
N LEU A 402 -6.88 6.75 -1.06
CA LEU A 402 -5.59 7.30 -1.45
C LEU A 402 -5.17 6.79 -2.83
N ILE A 403 -5.37 5.50 -3.11
CA ILE A 403 -5.00 4.90 -4.39
C ILE A 403 -5.77 5.55 -5.54
N ASP A 404 -7.09 5.72 -5.38
CA ASP A 404 -7.96 6.35 -6.38
C ASP A 404 -7.60 7.83 -6.60
N ALA A 405 -7.27 8.56 -5.53
CA ALA A 405 -6.85 9.95 -5.65
C ALA A 405 -5.50 10.07 -6.40
N LEU A 406 -4.50 9.27 -6.02
CA LEU A 406 -3.18 9.31 -6.66
C LEU A 406 -3.22 8.81 -8.10
N SER A 407 -4.02 7.79 -8.41
CA SER A 407 -4.09 7.22 -9.76
C SER A 407 -4.64 8.18 -10.80
N LYS A 408 -5.55 9.09 -10.41
CA LYS A 408 -6.06 10.15 -11.30
C LYS A 408 -4.97 11.09 -11.82
N VAL A 409 -3.85 11.20 -11.13
CA VAL A 409 -2.80 12.18 -11.45
C VAL A 409 -1.46 11.54 -11.84
N ILE A 410 -1.18 10.30 -11.47
CA ILE A 410 0.08 9.63 -11.85
C ILE A 410 -0.08 8.60 -12.97
N CYS A 411 -1.31 8.19 -13.30
CA CYS A 411 -1.60 7.21 -14.33
C CYS A 411 -2.21 7.88 -15.57
N ASP A 412 -2.20 7.16 -16.69
CA ASP A 412 -2.79 7.62 -17.94
C ASP A 412 -4.29 7.97 -17.79
N ARG A 413 -4.73 8.98 -18.53
CA ARG A 413 -6.08 9.58 -18.41
C ARG A 413 -7.20 8.58 -18.69
N ASP A 414 -6.94 7.58 -19.51
CA ASP A 414 -7.95 6.62 -19.98
C ASP A 414 -8.44 5.67 -18.87
N ILE A 415 -7.78 5.64 -17.71
CA ILE A 415 -8.09 4.67 -16.64
C ILE A 415 -9.05 5.26 -15.59
N HIS A 416 -8.89 6.53 -15.24
CA HIS A 416 -9.50 7.11 -14.03
C HIS A 416 -10.26 8.41 -14.24
N ILE A 417 -10.36 8.88 -15.49
CA ILE A 417 -10.85 10.22 -15.78
C ILE A 417 -11.95 10.16 -16.83
N ASP A 418 -13.04 10.85 -16.52
CA ASP A 418 -14.12 11.07 -17.46
C ASP A 418 -13.75 12.25 -18.38
N LEU A 419 -13.32 11.93 -19.60
CA LEU A 419 -12.95 12.95 -20.59
C LEU A 419 -14.16 13.79 -21.04
N ASP A 420 -15.37 13.25 -20.97
CA ASP A 420 -16.56 14.00 -21.35
C ASP A 420 -16.92 15.01 -20.25
N GLU A 421 -16.71 14.67 -18.97
CA GLU A 421 -16.81 15.60 -17.85
C GLU A 421 -15.81 16.76 -18.00
N ILE A 422 -14.54 16.47 -18.32
CA ILE A 422 -13.51 17.51 -18.53
C ILE A 422 -13.89 18.46 -19.67
N LYS A 423 -14.35 17.92 -20.80
CA LYS A 423 -14.79 18.72 -21.95
C LYS A 423 -15.99 19.60 -21.60
N PHE A 424 -16.95 19.04 -20.85
CA PHE A 424 -18.15 19.77 -20.45
C PHE A 424 -17.85 20.97 -19.55
N VAL A 425 -16.87 20.85 -18.66
CA VAL A 425 -16.44 21.94 -17.76
C VAL A 425 -15.43 22.89 -18.42
N GLY A 426 -14.92 22.53 -19.60
CA GLY A 426 -14.00 23.37 -20.39
C GLY A 426 -12.56 23.36 -19.89
N LEU A 427 -12.12 22.29 -19.24
CA LEU A 427 -10.76 22.12 -18.69
C LEU A 427 -9.84 21.28 -19.60
N GLU A 428 -10.09 21.35 -20.91
CA GLU A 428 -9.41 20.51 -21.90
C GLU A 428 -7.92 20.87 -22.03
N GLU A 429 -7.59 22.15 -21.89
CA GLU A 429 -6.21 22.63 -21.97
C GLU A 429 -5.40 22.20 -20.75
N GLU A 430 -5.96 22.27 -19.55
CA GLU A 430 -5.33 21.82 -18.30
C GLU A 430 -5.16 20.30 -18.28
N ALA A 431 -6.14 19.57 -18.79
CA ALA A 431 -6.05 18.12 -18.96
C ALA A 431 -4.97 17.76 -19.99
N HIS A 432 -4.92 18.46 -21.13
CA HIS A 432 -3.87 18.25 -22.12
C HIS A 432 -2.48 18.55 -21.53
N MET A 433 -2.32 19.65 -20.81
CA MET A 433 -1.07 19.99 -20.12
C MET A 433 -0.65 18.88 -19.15
N THR A 434 -1.59 18.37 -18.36
CA THR A 434 -1.32 17.34 -17.34
C THR A 434 -0.95 16.01 -17.98
N TYR A 435 -1.79 15.45 -18.84
CA TYR A 435 -1.63 14.07 -19.33
C TYR A 435 -0.72 13.93 -20.54
N GLU A 436 -0.50 15.01 -21.31
CA GLU A 436 0.41 14.95 -22.47
C GLU A 436 1.79 15.54 -22.19
N ARG A 437 1.89 16.49 -21.26
CA ARG A 437 3.16 17.17 -20.91
C ARG A 437 3.66 16.88 -19.50
N GLY A 438 2.88 16.17 -18.67
CA GLY A 438 3.24 15.89 -17.28
C GLY A 438 3.29 17.14 -16.40
N LEU A 439 2.67 18.25 -16.81
CA LEU A 439 2.66 19.51 -16.06
C LEU A 439 1.26 19.87 -15.62
N THR A 440 1.07 20.19 -14.35
CA THR A 440 -0.26 20.44 -13.79
C THR A 440 -0.27 21.64 -12.84
N SER A 441 -1.39 22.34 -12.77
CA SER A 441 -1.60 23.45 -11.83
C SER A 441 -2.25 22.97 -10.55
N ARG A 442 -2.11 23.75 -9.47
CA ARG A 442 -2.82 23.49 -8.21
C ARG A 442 -4.33 23.44 -8.41
N ASP A 443 -4.86 24.36 -9.21
CA ASP A 443 -6.31 24.48 -9.45
C ASP A 443 -6.87 23.27 -10.19
N PHE A 444 -6.11 22.70 -11.14
CA PHE A 444 -6.52 21.48 -11.83
C PHE A 444 -6.48 20.26 -10.90
N LEU A 445 -5.49 20.18 -10.00
CA LEU A 445 -5.46 19.13 -8.96
C LEU A 445 -6.67 19.23 -8.02
N GLU A 446 -7.04 20.44 -7.62
CA GLU A 446 -8.23 20.70 -6.81
C GLU A 446 -9.52 20.25 -7.49
N TYR A 447 -9.62 20.48 -8.81
CA TYR A 447 -10.72 19.98 -9.62
C TYR A 447 -10.74 18.44 -9.71
N ILE A 448 -9.62 17.81 -10.06
CA ILE A 448 -9.52 16.35 -10.23
C ILE A 448 -9.82 15.59 -8.93
N TRP A 449 -9.43 16.16 -7.80
CA TRP A 449 -9.75 15.63 -6.48
C TRP A 449 -11.05 16.16 -5.89
N ARG A 450 -11.87 16.86 -6.68
CA ARG A 450 -13.23 17.28 -6.33
C ARG A 450 -13.30 18.09 -5.02
N GLY A 451 -12.30 18.93 -4.77
CA GLY A 451 -12.21 19.77 -3.58
C GLY A 451 -11.91 19.02 -2.27
N GLU A 452 -11.42 17.77 -2.34
CA GLU A 452 -10.85 17.07 -1.19
C GLU A 452 -9.53 17.72 -0.70
N GLU A 453 -8.81 17.07 0.22
CA GLU A 453 -7.59 17.59 0.86
C GLU A 453 -6.40 17.73 -0.13
N VAL A 454 -6.44 18.72 -1.03
CA VAL A 454 -5.46 18.93 -2.11
C VAL A 454 -4.04 19.04 -1.57
N GLU A 455 -3.84 19.84 -0.52
CA GLU A 455 -2.52 20.03 0.10
C GLU A 455 -1.99 18.72 0.70
N PHE A 456 -2.86 17.89 1.25
CA PHE A 456 -2.48 16.58 1.78
C PHE A 456 -1.98 15.66 0.66
N PHE A 457 -2.69 15.59 -0.46
CA PHE A 457 -2.26 14.77 -1.60
C PHE A 457 -0.98 15.29 -2.25
N ILE A 458 -0.85 16.61 -2.42
CA ILE A 458 0.40 17.23 -2.90
C ILE A 458 1.56 16.86 -1.98
N ASP A 459 1.39 16.98 -0.67
CA ASP A 459 2.43 16.62 0.31
C ASP A 459 2.79 15.14 0.22
N ILE A 460 1.81 14.23 0.12
CA ILE A 460 2.09 12.79 -0.08
C ILE A 460 2.91 12.59 -1.35
N MET A 461 2.51 13.20 -2.47
CA MET A 461 3.18 13.01 -3.75
C MET A 461 4.60 13.58 -3.74
N LYS A 462 4.83 14.72 -3.08
CA LYS A 462 6.18 15.28 -2.87
C LYS A 462 7.06 14.34 -2.06
N GLN A 463 6.54 13.83 -0.94
CA GLN A 463 7.29 12.90 -0.07
C GLN A 463 7.60 11.57 -0.78
N ALA A 464 6.65 11.07 -1.59
CA ALA A 464 6.81 9.88 -2.42
C ALA A 464 7.69 10.11 -3.67
N MET A 465 8.13 11.36 -3.91
CA MET A 465 8.86 11.81 -5.09
C MET A 465 8.12 11.53 -6.41
N LEU A 466 6.79 11.54 -6.37
CA LEU A 466 5.90 11.37 -7.53
C LEU A 466 5.60 12.70 -8.22
N LEU A 467 5.81 13.81 -7.52
CA LEU A 467 5.55 15.17 -7.97
C LEU A 467 6.67 16.10 -7.47
N SER A 468 7.07 17.06 -8.30
CA SER A 468 7.99 18.12 -7.92
C SER A 468 7.47 19.50 -8.36
N GLU A 469 7.90 20.54 -7.64
CA GLU A 469 7.63 21.92 -8.07
C GLU A 469 8.38 22.20 -9.37
N TRP A 470 7.63 22.53 -10.43
CA TRP A 470 8.20 22.94 -11.70
C TRP A 470 8.56 24.42 -11.67
N ASN A 471 7.62 25.24 -11.22
CA ASN A 471 7.78 26.66 -10.94
C ASN A 471 6.79 27.07 -9.83
N ARG A 472 6.51 28.37 -9.67
CA ARG A 472 5.59 28.87 -8.63
C ARG A 472 4.12 28.48 -8.84
N GLU A 473 3.74 28.12 -10.06
CA GLU A 473 2.35 27.90 -10.48
C GLU A 473 2.07 26.44 -10.87
N LEU A 474 3.11 25.73 -11.32
CA LEU A 474 3.02 24.40 -11.90
C LEU A 474 3.84 23.36 -11.14
N TYR A 475 3.34 22.14 -11.17
CA TYR A 475 3.98 20.93 -10.72
C TYR A 475 4.30 20.02 -11.90
N LEU A 476 5.39 19.26 -11.77
CA LEU A 476 5.78 18.21 -12.70
C LEU A 476 5.41 16.84 -12.13
N ILE A 477 4.82 15.98 -12.96
CA ILE A 477 4.51 14.58 -12.66
C ILE A 477 5.21 13.69 -13.70
N PRO A 478 6.42 13.19 -13.40
CA PRO A 478 7.22 12.51 -14.41
C PRO A 478 6.65 11.20 -14.95
N SER A 479 5.76 10.53 -14.21
CA SER A 479 5.18 9.26 -14.66
C SER A 479 4.24 9.42 -15.86
N LEU A 480 3.76 10.64 -16.11
CA LEU A 480 2.92 10.97 -17.27
C LEU A 480 3.74 11.31 -18.51
N LEU A 481 5.06 11.48 -18.39
CA LEU A 481 5.90 11.77 -19.54
C LEU A 481 6.04 10.55 -20.44
N ARG A 482 5.82 10.76 -21.74
CA ARG A 482 6.03 9.73 -22.76
C ARG A 482 7.53 9.40 -22.87
N ASN A 483 7.85 8.12 -23.10
CA ASN A 483 9.21 7.72 -23.41
C ASN A 483 9.59 8.18 -24.82
N THR A 484 10.82 8.64 -25.01
CA THR A 484 11.37 8.83 -26.35
C THR A 484 11.80 7.49 -26.94
N LEU A 485 11.46 7.28 -28.21
CA LEU A 485 11.79 6.06 -28.98
C LEU A 485 13.22 6.06 -29.51
N VAL A 486 13.85 7.23 -29.62
CA VAL A 486 15.22 7.34 -30.13
C VAL A 486 16.09 8.08 -29.14
N LEU A 487 17.17 7.41 -28.76
CA LEU A 487 18.15 7.87 -27.81
C LEU A 487 19.52 7.72 -28.46
N PRO A 488 20.19 8.82 -28.82
CA PRO A 488 21.54 8.70 -29.32
C PRO A 488 22.48 8.58 -28.11
N GLU A 489 22.59 7.39 -27.51
CA GLU A 489 23.52 7.12 -26.38
C GLU A 489 24.94 7.65 -26.65
N ASN A 490 25.32 7.74 -27.94
CA ASN A 490 26.63 8.17 -28.42
C ASN A 490 26.73 9.68 -28.75
N ASP A 491 25.62 10.43 -28.86
CA ASP A 491 25.64 11.86 -29.20
C ASP A 491 25.23 12.78 -28.03
N ILE A 492 24.95 12.22 -26.85
CA ILE A 492 24.70 13.03 -25.65
C ILE A 492 26.03 13.66 -25.20
N PRO A 493 26.11 15.00 -25.11
CA PRO A 493 27.33 15.68 -24.71
C PRO A 493 27.65 15.44 -23.22
N GLY A 494 28.94 15.42 -22.89
CA GLY A 494 29.42 15.38 -21.52
C GLY A 494 30.15 14.10 -21.14
N HIS A 495 30.63 14.08 -19.90
CA HIS A 495 31.30 12.93 -19.28
C HIS A 495 30.26 11.94 -18.74
N ARG A 496 30.33 10.69 -19.21
CA ARG A 496 29.38 9.64 -18.84
C ARG A 496 29.73 8.98 -17.50
N CYS A 497 28.73 8.83 -16.66
CA CYS A 497 28.70 8.00 -15.47
C CYS A 497 27.52 7.02 -15.57
N VAL A 498 27.68 5.82 -15.03
CA VAL A 498 26.66 4.77 -15.07
C VAL A 498 26.38 4.28 -13.65
N PHE A 499 25.12 4.34 -13.25
CA PHE A 499 24.59 3.62 -12.09
C PHE A 499 24.02 2.29 -12.57
N ASP A 500 24.75 1.22 -12.32
CA ASP A 500 24.42 -0.13 -12.76
C ASP A 500 23.76 -0.92 -11.63
N PHE A 501 22.50 -1.30 -11.84
CA PHE A 501 21.69 -2.06 -10.89
C PHE A 501 21.63 -3.56 -11.22
N SER A 502 22.45 -4.07 -12.14
CA SER A 502 22.48 -5.49 -12.53
C SER A 502 22.70 -6.45 -11.35
N VAL A 503 23.35 -6.00 -10.28
CA VAL A 503 23.55 -6.74 -9.01
C VAL A 503 22.27 -6.91 -8.19
N SER A 504 21.25 -6.08 -8.41
CA SER A 504 19.95 -6.16 -7.75
C SER A 504 18.84 -6.21 -8.80
N PHE A 505 18.40 -5.06 -9.27
CA PHE A 505 17.58 -4.74 -10.44
C PHE A 505 17.32 -3.23 -10.42
N LEU A 506 16.87 -2.64 -11.52
CA LEU A 506 16.37 -1.26 -11.55
C LEU A 506 14.84 -1.26 -11.40
N PRO A 507 14.28 -0.88 -10.22
CA PRO A 507 12.85 -0.78 -10.06
C PRO A 507 12.23 0.32 -10.93
N ASN A 508 11.03 0.03 -11.45
CA ASN A 508 10.20 1.06 -12.08
C ASN A 508 9.97 2.22 -11.11
N GLY A 509 10.06 3.45 -11.60
CA GLY A 509 9.88 4.65 -10.78
C GLY A 509 11.17 5.19 -10.15
N VAL A 510 12.30 4.48 -10.16
CA VAL A 510 13.57 5.02 -9.60
C VAL A 510 14.06 6.20 -10.45
N PHE A 511 14.07 6.04 -11.77
CA PHE A 511 14.47 7.09 -12.69
C PHE A 511 13.61 8.35 -12.54
N GLN A 512 12.28 8.19 -12.54
CA GLN A 512 11.32 9.28 -12.40
C GLN A 512 11.52 10.06 -11.09
N ARG A 513 11.87 9.37 -9.99
CA ARG A 513 12.14 10.01 -8.69
C ARG A 513 13.46 10.76 -8.65
N LEU A 514 14.52 10.16 -9.22
CA LEU A 514 15.80 10.84 -9.36
C LEU A 514 15.62 12.13 -10.16
N PHE A 515 14.86 12.04 -11.25
CA PHE A 515 14.48 13.18 -12.07
C PHE A 515 13.67 14.24 -11.29
N CYS A 516 12.66 13.84 -10.51
CA CYS A 516 11.95 14.76 -9.59
C CYS A 516 12.93 15.55 -8.71
N LEU A 517 13.90 14.87 -8.09
CA LEU A 517 14.88 15.50 -7.22
C LEU A 517 15.82 16.46 -7.97
N CYS A 518 16.23 16.13 -9.20
CA CYS A 518 17.04 17.04 -10.01
C CYS A 518 16.29 18.34 -10.33
N ILE A 519 15.02 18.23 -10.75
CA ILE A 519 14.15 19.37 -11.07
C ILE A 519 13.85 20.24 -9.85
N GLU A 520 13.61 19.61 -8.71
CA GLU A 520 13.39 20.29 -7.44
C GLU A 520 14.66 21.02 -6.97
N HIS A 521 15.83 20.40 -7.13
CA HIS A 521 17.12 21.01 -6.78
C HIS A 521 17.44 22.21 -7.67
N SER A 522 17.23 22.09 -8.99
CA SER A 522 17.38 23.18 -9.96
C SER A 522 16.54 24.40 -9.58
N SER A 523 15.25 24.16 -9.29
CA SER A 523 14.30 25.22 -8.91
C SER A 523 14.73 25.98 -7.66
N ARG A 524 15.21 25.26 -6.63
CA ARG A 524 15.64 25.86 -5.36
C ARG A 524 16.90 26.72 -5.49
N HIS A 525 17.79 26.37 -6.42
CA HIS A 525 19.06 27.07 -6.59
C HIS A 525 19.01 28.19 -7.64
N GLY A 526 17.81 28.51 -8.16
CA GLY A 526 17.62 29.62 -9.09
C GLY A 526 18.36 29.43 -10.41
N ALA A 527 18.73 28.19 -10.75
CA ALA A 527 19.10 27.83 -12.11
C ALA A 527 17.82 27.96 -12.93
N GLY A 528 17.59 29.13 -13.53
CA GLY A 528 16.38 29.38 -14.31
C GLY A 528 16.13 28.23 -15.29
N ARG A 529 14.85 27.91 -15.51
CA ARG A 529 14.43 26.86 -16.44
C ARG A 529 15.06 27.13 -17.81
N ASP A 530 15.84 26.18 -18.32
CA ASP A 530 16.39 26.33 -19.67
C ASP A 530 15.26 26.19 -20.69
N GLN A 531 15.21 27.06 -21.70
CA GLN A 531 14.24 26.93 -22.79
C GLN A 531 14.46 25.64 -23.59
N ASN A 532 15.63 25.00 -23.41
CA ASN A 532 16.01 23.73 -24.04
C ASN A 532 15.85 22.51 -23.12
N GLU A 533 15.18 22.61 -21.95
CA GLU A 533 14.91 21.44 -21.10
C GLU A 533 14.06 20.41 -21.88
N LYS A 534 14.64 19.21 -22.09
CA LYS A 534 14.00 18.10 -22.81
C LYS A 534 13.64 17.01 -21.82
N LEU A 535 12.35 16.75 -21.64
CA LEU A 535 11.82 15.85 -20.63
C LEU A 535 11.01 14.73 -21.27
N PHE A 536 11.38 13.49 -20.96
CA PHE A 536 10.71 12.26 -21.39
C PHE A 536 10.70 11.28 -20.21
N GLY A 537 9.81 10.28 -20.27
CA GLY A 537 9.68 9.27 -19.21
C GLY A 537 10.96 8.47 -18.92
N ASN A 538 11.88 8.42 -19.89
CA ASN A 538 13.17 7.71 -19.85
C ASN A 538 14.39 8.63 -20.12
N PHE A 539 14.21 9.94 -20.31
CA PHE A 539 15.31 10.88 -20.55
C PHE A 539 15.01 12.26 -19.95
N CYS A 540 16.00 12.90 -19.34
CA CYS A 540 15.88 14.25 -18.83
C CYS A 540 17.16 15.05 -19.11
N SER A 541 17.01 16.26 -19.64
CA SER A 541 18.06 17.28 -19.66
C SER A 541 17.68 18.46 -18.76
N THR A 542 18.51 18.77 -17.77
CA THR A 542 18.28 19.88 -16.84
C THR A 542 19.58 20.46 -16.29
N LYS A 543 19.55 21.72 -15.85
CA LYS A 543 20.58 22.25 -14.97
C LYS A 543 20.39 21.71 -13.56
N ILE A 544 21.50 21.46 -12.86
CA ILE A 544 21.47 21.12 -11.43
C ILE A 544 21.52 22.41 -10.62
N ASP A 545 22.55 23.22 -10.84
CA ASP A 545 22.76 24.51 -10.18
C ASP A 545 23.82 25.31 -10.98
N SER A 546 24.56 26.22 -10.33
CA SER A 546 25.69 26.91 -10.96
C SER A 546 26.84 25.99 -11.39
N ASN A 547 26.84 24.71 -10.99
CA ASN A 547 27.87 23.76 -11.36
C ASN A 547 27.70 23.26 -12.80
N GLY A 548 26.48 23.23 -13.36
CA GLY A 548 26.29 22.79 -14.74
C GLY A 548 25.00 22.05 -15.08
N SER A 549 24.95 21.59 -16.34
CA SER A 549 23.89 20.80 -16.95
C SER A 549 24.15 19.30 -16.87
N VAL A 550 23.08 18.53 -16.71
CA VAL A 550 23.10 17.07 -16.71
C VAL A 550 22.06 16.49 -17.65
N HIS A 551 22.42 15.39 -18.29
CA HIS A 551 21.50 14.53 -19.03
C HIS A 551 21.41 13.17 -18.33
N LEU A 552 20.19 12.75 -18.02
CA LEU A 552 19.88 11.46 -17.39
C LEU A 552 19.16 10.58 -18.41
N LEU A 553 19.53 9.30 -18.46
CA LEU A 553 18.93 8.32 -19.36
C LEU A 553 18.69 6.99 -18.64
N GLU A 554 17.47 6.47 -18.73
CA GLU A 554 17.12 5.14 -18.24
C GLU A 554 17.36 4.08 -19.34
N ASN A 555 18.22 3.10 -19.07
CA ASN A 555 18.38 1.92 -19.91
C ASN A 555 17.85 0.68 -19.16
N LYS A 556 16.59 0.32 -19.44
CA LYS A 556 15.90 -0.80 -18.78
C LYS A 556 16.49 -2.15 -19.11
N GLU A 557 17.03 -2.34 -20.33
CA GLU A 557 17.66 -3.60 -20.73
C GLU A 557 18.96 -3.83 -19.98
N ALA A 558 19.80 -2.79 -19.87
CA ALA A 558 21.04 -2.81 -19.11
C ALA A 558 20.83 -2.66 -17.59
N GLN A 559 19.58 -2.51 -17.12
CA GLN A 559 19.25 -2.26 -15.71
C GLN A 559 20.08 -1.10 -15.12
N SER A 560 20.22 -0.01 -15.87
CA SER A 560 21.16 1.06 -15.56
C SER A 560 20.57 2.46 -15.79
N ILE A 561 21.09 3.44 -15.06
CA ILE A 561 20.84 4.87 -15.31
C ILE A 561 22.15 5.51 -15.75
N TYR A 562 22.16 6.12 -16.93
CA TYR A 562 23.30 6.85 -17.46
C TYR A 562 23.16 8.33 -17.13
N VAL A 563 24.27 8.94 -16.78
CA VAL A 563 24.38 10.34 -16.38
C VAL A 563 25.49 10.97 -17.18
N TYR A 564 25.18 12.03 -17.93
CA TYR A 564 26.14 12.77 -18.73
C TYR A 564 26.25 14.18 -18.17
N VAL A 565 27.46 14.60 -17.80
CA VAL A 565 27.72 15.94 -17.25
C VAL A 565 28.50 16.77 -18.26
N GLU A 566 27.93 17.89 -18.69
CA GLU A 566 28.56 18.73 -19.74
C GLU A 566 29.82 19.44 -19.24
N GLU A 567 29.78 20.00 -18.03
CA GLU A 567 30.85 20.80 -17.46
C GLU A 567 31.91 19.92 -16.77
N ALA A 568 32.97 19.60 -17.51
CA ALA A 568 34.08 18.75 -17.07
C ALA A 568 34.63 19.11 -15.67
N ASP A 569 34.81 20.41 -15.39
CA ASP A 569 35.36 20.90 -14.12
C ASP A 569 34.43 20.70 -12.91
N SER A 570 33.14 20.52 -13.17
CA SER A 570 32.10 20.35 -12.15
C SER A 570 31.61 18.90 -12.01
N SER A 571 32.06 18.00 -12.88
CA SER A 571 31.62 16.60 -12.95
C SER A 571 31.60 15.90 -11.59
N GLY A 572 32.67 16.06 -10.79
CA GLY A 572 32.77 15.42 -9.49
C GLY A 572 31.75 15.93 -8.47
N LYS A 573 31.44 17.24 -8.49
CA LYS A 573 30.42 17.84 -7.61
C LYS A 573 29.02 17.40 -8.02
N ILE A 574 28.69 17.52 -9.31
CA ILE A 574 27.39 17.10 -9.86
C ILE A 574 27.16 15.61 -9.60
N LEU A 575 28.16 14.76 -9.84
CA LEU A 575 28.05 13.33 -9.55
C LEU A 575 27.79 13.06 -8.06
N THR A 576 28.45 13.80 -7.16
CA THR A 576 28.21 13.67 -5.71
C THR A 576 26.77 14.06 -5.34
N ILE A 577 26.23 15.12 -5.94
CA ILE A 577 24.84 15.55 -5.76
C ILE A 577 23.89 14.45 -6.23
N ILE A 578 24.09 13.92 -7.43
CA ILE A 578 23.22 12.88 -8.01
C ILE A 578 23.32 11.57 -7.22
N GLN A 579 24.52 11.18 -6.76
CA GLN A 579 24.68 10.04 -5.84
C GLN A 579 23.91 10.23 -4.54
N SER A 580 23.91 11.45 -3.98
CA SER A 580 23.12 11.78 -2.79
C SER A 580 21.63 11.72 -3.07
N MET A 581 21.17 12.18 -4.23
CA MET A 581 19.77 12.09 -4.64
C MET A 581 19.33 10.64 -4.82
N LEU A 582 20.11 9.82 -5.52
CA LEU A 582 19.81 8.41 -5.71
C LEU A 582 19.81 7.64 -4.37
N LYS A 583 20.74 7.97 -3.46
CA LYS A 583 20.72 7.46 -2.09
C LYS A 583 19.44 7.87 -1.36
N LYS A 584 19.00 9.12 -1.50
CA LYS A 584 17.73 9.59 -0.94
C LYS A 584 16.54 8.79 -1.47
N VAL A 585 16.47 8.54 -2.79
CA VAL A 585 15.44 7.65 -3.38
C VAL A 585 15.50 6.25 -2.74
N ASN A 586 16.71 5.70 -2.55
CA ASN A 586 16.85 4.39 -1.93
C ASN A 586 16.34 4.35 -0.49
N ASP A 587 16.79 5.30 0.33
CA ASP A 587 16.54 5.32 1.77
C ASP A 587 15.08 5.67 2.09
N ASP A 588 14.52 6.68 1.41
CA ASP A 588 13.19 7.21 1.72
C ASP A 588 12.05 6.43 1.05
N VAL A 589 12.30 5.84 -0.12
CA VAL A 589 11.24 5.21 -0.95
C VAL A 589 11.49 3.72 -1.15
N MET A 590 12.71 3.29 -1.49
CA MET A 590 13.00 1.90 -1.86
C MET A 590 13.36 1.00 -0.67
N GLY A 591 13.08 1.44 0.56
CA GLY A 591 13.28 0.64 1.76
C GLY A 591 14.75 0.37 2.11
N ALA A 592 15.67 1.18 1.58
CA ALA A 592 17.13 1.09 1.76
C ALA A 592 17.79 -0.20 1.25
N GLY A 593 17.05 -1.03 0.50
CA GLY A 593 17.52 -2.33 0.01
C GLY A 593 18.11 -2.30 -1.40
N LEU A 594 18.05 -1.16 -2.11
CA LEU A 594 18.55 -1.03 -3.48
C LEU A 594 20.08 -0.93 -3.47
N SER A 595 20.72 -1.66 -4.37
CA SER A 595 22.19 -1.65 -4.52
C SER A 595 22.57 -1.48 -5.98
N TRP A 596 23.63 -0.71 -6.21
CA TRP A 596 24.17 -0.44 -7.53
C TRP A 596 25.69 -0.30 -7.50
N ASN A 597 26.29 -0.52 -8.66
CA ASN A 597 27.66 -0.15 -8.93
C ASN A 597 27.69 1.24 -9.59
N THR A 598 28.72 2.03 -9.31
CA THR A 598 28.95 3.28 -10.04
C THR A 598 30.17 3.10 -10.92
N TYR A 599 30.02 3.37 -12.21
CA TYR A 599 31.09 3.41 -13.21
C TYR A 599 31.23 4.83 -13.75
N VAL A 600 32.45 5.21 -14.11
CA VAL A 600 32.76 6.48 -14.74
C VAL A 600 33.54 6.22 -16.02
N GLU A 601 33.23 6.99 -17.06
CA GLU A 601 33.92 6.90 -18.34
C GLU A 601 35.29 7.58 -18.27
N ASN A 602 36.31 6.89 -18.76
CA ASN A 602 37.62 7.45 -18.99
C ASN A 602 37.57 8.39 -20.20
N GLY A 603 37.88 9.68 -19.99
CA GLY A 603 37.87 10.69 -21.05
C GLY A 603 38.79 10.40 -22.25
N ALA A 604 39.86 9.62 -22.04
CA ALA A 604 40.84 9.28 -23.08
C ALA A 604 40.51 7.97 -23.82
N THR A 605 40.15 6.91 -23.09
CA THR A 605 39.90 5.58 -23.68
C THR A 605 38.44 5.30 -23.98
N LYS A 606 37.52 6.11 -23.45
CA LYS A 606 36.06 5.89 -23.46
C LYS A 606 35.60 4.61 -22.75
N GLU A 607 36.50 3.94 -22.03
CA GLU A 607 36.17 2.75 -21.24
C GLU A 607 35.54 3.12 -19.90
N LEU A 608 34.61 2.28 -19.43
CA LEU A 608 33.98 2.43 -18.12
C LEU A 608 34.84 1.78 -17.02
N VAL A 609 35.19 2.55 -16.00
CA VAL A 609 35.96 2.09 -14.83
C VAL A 609 35.10 2.21 -13.58
N ARG A 610 35.15 1.21 -12.70
CA ARG A 610 34.40 1.25 -11.45
C ARG A 610 34.93 2.38 -10.56
N LEU A 611 34.04 3.21 -10.01
CA LEU A 611 34.42 4.42 -9.28
C LEU A 611 35.39 4.16 -8.11
N ASN A 612 35.22 3.04 -7.40
CA ASN A 612 36.11 2.68 -6.29
C ASN A 612 37.53 2.30 -6.76
N GLU A 613 37.65 1.64 -7.91
CA GLU A 613 38.94 1.29 -8.52
C GLU A 613 39.63 2.55 -9.05
N ALA A 614 38.87 3.46 -9.67
CA ALA A 614 39.39 4.75 -10.10
C ALA A 614 39.96 5.56 -8.92
N ARG A 615 39.26 5.59 -7.77
CA ARG A 615 39.75 6.25 -6.55
C ARG A 615 41.04 5.62 -6.02
N GLN A 616 41.16 4.30 -6.04
CA GLN A 616 42.36 3.58 -5.58
C GLN A 616 43.59 3.85 -6.46
N GLN A 617 43.35 4.07 -7.75
CA GLN A 617 44.38 4.44 -8.72
C GLN A 617 44.72 5.95 -8.68
N ASN A 618 44.25 6.69 -7.68
CA ASN A 618 44.38 8.16 -7.53
C ASN A 618 43.95 8.92 -8.79
N LEU A 619 42.95 8.38 -9.50
CA LEU A 619 42.48 9.00 -10.70
C LEU A 619 41.65 10.25 -10.34
N PRO A 620 41.94 11.48 -10.85
CA PRO A 620 41.08 12.63 -10.58
C PRO A 620 39.62 12.32 -10.96
N PRO A 621 38.61 12.84 -10.23
CA PRO A 621 37.22 12.45 -10.43
C PRO A 621 36.65 12.77 -11.82
N TRP A 622 37.37 13.53 -12.66
CA TRP A 622 37.03 13.93 -14.04
C TRP A 622 38.20 13.74 -15.04
N PHE A 623 39.19 12.94 -14.68
CA PHE A 623 40.28 12.40 -15.52
C PHE A 623 40.73 13.20 -16.75
N ASN A 624 41.66 14.17 -16.62
CA ASN A 624 42.39 14.69 -17.79
C ASN A 624 43.75 15.33 -17.47
N PRO A 625 44.74 15.25 -18.41
CA PRO A 625 45.20 16.50 -18.99
C PRO A 625 45.50 16.36 -20.49
N GLY A 626 44.53 16.76 -21.31
CA GLY A 626 44.69 16.92 -22.74
C GLY A 626 43.65 17.88 -23.33
N ASN A 627 43.43 19.04 -22.68
CA ASN A 627 43.01 20.30 -23.33
C ASN A 627 42.79 21.42 -22.30
N LEU A 628 43.89 21.88 -21.67
CA LEU A 628 44.00 23.25 -21.15
C LEU A 628 44.58 24.21 -22.22
N GLN A 629 44.64 23.78 -23.48
CA GLN A 629 44.93 24.63 -24.64
C GLN A 629 43.85 24.45 -25.70
N ASN A 630 42.63 24.87 -25.38
CA ASN A 630 41.69 25.47 -26.34
C ASN A 630 40.52 26.12 -25.57
N SER A 631 40.87 26.96 -24.59
CA SER A 631 40.04 28.11 -24.28
C SER A 631 39.90 28.92 -25.57
N LYS A 632 38.67 29.02 -26.10
CA LYS A 632 38.24 29.60 -27.40
C LYS A 632 38.05 28.59 -28.54
N MET A 633 36.93 27.87 -28.51
CA MET A 633 36.09 27.79 -29.70
C MET A 633 34.67 28.22 -29.35
N SER A 634 34.32 29.33 -29.97
CA SER A 634 33.00 29.95 -30.02
C SER A 634 31.90 28.97 -30.38
N ALA A 635 30.72 29.19 -29.81
CA ALA A 635 29.42 29.14 -30.47
C ALA A 635 29.33 28.34 -31.78
N SER A 636 28.70 27.15 -31.73
CA SER A 636 27.85 26.56 -32.79
C SER A 636 27.81 25.03 -32.71
N LYS A 637 27.03 24.47 -31.77
CA LYS A 637 26.57 23.05 -31.85
C LYS A 637 25.13 22.86 -31.37
N ASN A 638 24.27 23.86 -31.51
CA ASN A 638 22.80 23.71 -31.40
C ASN A 638 22.17 23.06 -32.65
N LEU A 639 22.94 22.63 -33.65
CA LEU A 639 22.41 22.26 -34.97
C LEU A 639 22.07 20.77 -35.17
N HIS A 640 22.36 19.88 -34.21
CA HIS A 640 22.15 18.43 -34.41
C HIS A 640 21.06 17.81 -33.55
N LEU A 641 20.78 18.33 -32.35
CA LEU A 641 19.70 17.81 -31.51
C LEU A 641 18.32 18.30 -31.98
N ASP A 642 18.25 19.47 -32.63
CA ASP A 642 17.00 20.05 -33.13
C ASP A 642 16.60 19.43 -34.49
N ASN A 643 17.57 19.16 -35.38
CA ASN A 643 17.34 18.41 -36.64
C ASN A 643 16.91 16.95 -36.41
N PHE A 644 17.29 16.37 -35.25
CA PHE A 644 16.88 15.02 -34.88
C PHE A 644 15.42 14.96 -34.41
N LEU A 645 14.92 16.04 -33.80
CA LEU A 645 13.57 16.14 -33.25
C LEU A 645 12.53 16.66 -34.26
N GLU A 646 12.92 17.41 -35.29
CA GLU A 646 12.00 17.75 -36.40
C GLU A 646 11.57 16.52 -37.24
N ASN A 647 12.23 15.37 -37.07
CA ASN A 647 11.90 14.11 -37.72
C ASN A 647 11.07 13.14 -36.84
N LEU A 648 10.71 13.54 -35.61
CA LEU A 648 9.77 12.86 -34.71
C LEU A 648 8.44 13.62 -34.67
#